data_AF-A0A1S3I442-F1
#
_entry.id   AF-A0A1S3I442-F1
#
_cell.length_a   1.000
_cell.length_b   1.000
_cell.length_c   1.000
_cell.angle_alpha   90.00
_cell.angle_beta   90.00
_cell.angle_gamma   90.00
#
_symmetry.space_group_name_H-M   'P 1'
#
loop_
_entity.id
_entity.type
_entity.pdbx_description
1 polymer ?
#
loop_
_entity_poly.entity_id
_entity_poly.type
_entity_poly.pdbx_seq_one_letter_code
_entity_poly.pdbx_strand_id
1 'polypeptide(L)'
;MTEEVKSNWLYQESTSKPDIADVFREYDEYRRRKGYLARVCMSFSCTLQSRTQSSITYPDVAKQVMKSKRIQATLDTCARQDCPKEATTFSLDNEEEFEDPKQLPEKLAFHMKRANHLLSKMKAGISLSLLKLTSWVLHRVLRYFLSTVQVHKGQMEMVQKAAESSHPLIFLPHHRSHLDYVVVTFILYNYGIKVPHVAAGDNLMIPVFGSFMRGLGGYFIRRKLDKVEGKKDLLYRAVLHTYMQELLRAGQNMEFFIEGGRTRSGKAAAPKGGLLSVVIDSYMDGLLEDAYIIPVSINYEKILDGTFFIREQMGEQKIKETFWGALKAVWRVLMSHYGNIRVDFAQPFSLKEYLQSAQYTNMEARKENLESRRNSFSRARRSSGKLRPSGSLTSLYGTDVVVEDQRQTVKDLAQHVVYTFVNSSTIMCTTMLAFLLVTKHRKGARLEELVQSFEWLKEEITFRGRDVGFVGRAPTVIQYAADVLGDNVVKKYSVPADDSLAGSEDSIGTELMYFEPVTCLPDVFELRYYASGAISVFLMESIIATTVYGVASDDLDIRHISTTDVFVSHDEVMEKAQRLCALLQYEFLFVPPCTSLGTELSSAMDKLITYEILREEESSLHSAYTDSREMQWAKRFASSLKMQEYSSDEEEEEEVAFKKLQVLLDEPDCYNRFNFLLTVLAPYIESYWIVVQSLTRLLKEDMPENEFLGTIHQIALDRVEDGVAEFAESVSMECLKNAIKALQSIKVLEIYYDTKTVEFTKTVSLCDKYREEERLNDFIDFIEDCRM
;
A
#
# COMPACT_ATOMS: atom_id res chain seq x y z
N MET A 1 19.43 22.17 -47.45
CA MET A 1 19.61 23.10 -46.33
C MET A 1 18.36 23.05 -45.46
N THR A 2 18.43 22.22 -44.41
CA THR A 2 17.78 22.33 -43.09
C THR A 2 16.26 22.60 -43.01
N GLU A 3 15.47 21.52 -42.85
CA GLU A 3 14.84 21.03 -41.59
C GLU A 3 14.90 21.96 -40.34
N GLU A 4 14.01 21.98 -39.35
CA GLU A 4 12.95 21.06 -38.90
C GLU A 4 12.13 21.75 -37.77
N VAL A 5 11.03 21.08 -37.42
CA VAL A 5 10.18 21.16 -36.22
C VAL A 5 10.94 21.43 -34.90
N LYS A 6 10.37 22.26 -34.00
CA LYS A 6 10.77 22.28 -32.58
C LYS A 6 9.57 22.19 -31.63
N SER A 7 9.49 21.02 -31.01
CA SER A 7 9.03 20.74 -29.66
C SER A 7 9.71 21.65 -28.61
N ASN A 8 9.05 21.90 -27.48
CA ASN A 8 9.72 22.29 -26.23
C ASN A 8 8.86 21.87 -25.02
N TRP A 9 9.14 20.66 -24.56
CA TRP A 9 9.11 20.29 -23.14
C TRP A 9 10.48 20.63 -22.52
N LEU A 10 10.53 20.71 -21.18
CA LEU A 10 11.71 20.67 -20.28
C LEU A 10 12.32 22.00 -19.80
N TYR A 11 12.49 22.00 -18.47
CA TYR A 11 13.50 22.71 -17.65
C TYR A 11 13.59 24.24 -17.77
N GLN A 12 13.03 24.92 -16.77
CA GLN A 12 13.61 26.17 -16.27
C GLN A 12 14.29 25.89 -14.93
N GLU A 13 15.62 25.76 -14.99
CA GLU A 13 16.50 26.09 -13.88
C GLU A 13 16.19 27.51 -13.39
N SER A 14 15.68 27.64 -12.18
CA SER A 14 15.73 28.90 -11.44
C SER A 14 17.13 29.03 -10.84
N THR A 15 18.10 29.43 -11.67
CA THR A 15 19.41 29.93 -11.26
C THR A 15 19.27 31.33 -10.64
N SER A 16 18.89 31.36 -9.37
CA SER A 16 19.33 32.42 -8.46
C SER A 16 19.43 31.80 -7.07
N LYS A 17 20.64 31.33 -6.71
CA LYS A 17 20.99 30.87 -5.37
C LYS A 17 20.67 31.96 -4.34
N PRO A 18 19.81 31.72 -3.35
CA PRO A 18 20.13 32.12 -2.00
C PRO A 18 21.01 31.02 -1.39
N ASP A 19 22.07 31.43 -0.70
CA ASP A 19 22.92 30.54 0.07
C ASP A 19 22.06 29.76 1.08
N ILE A 20 22.24 28.43 1.17
CA ILE A 20 21.48 27.56 2.07
C ILE A 20 21.82 27.87 3.54
N ALA A 21 22.96 28.52 3.80
CA ALA A 21 23.26 29.12 5.09
C ALA A 21 22.30 30.27 5.42
N ASP A 22 21.82 31.02 4.43
CA ASP A 22 20.89 32.14 4.63
C ASP A 22 19.45 31.66 4.73
N VAL A 23 19.01 30.56 4.11
CA VAL A 23 17.63 30.06 4.32
C VAL A 23 17.46 29.44 5.72
N PHE A 24 18.47 28.74 6.22
CA PHE A 24 18.44 28.21 7.60
C PHE A 24 18.76 29.28 8.65
N ARG A 25 19.69 30.20 8.39
CA ARG A 25 19.95 31.34 9.28
C ARG A 25 18.80 32.33 9.25
N GLU A 26 18.14 32.56 8.12
CA GLU A 26 16.95 33.40 8.03
C GLU A 26 15.73 32.68 8.62
N TYR A 27 15.54 31.35 8.52
CA TYR A 27 14.45 30.66 9.22
C TYR A 27 14.69 30.55 10.74
N ASP A 28 15.93 30.37 11.20
CA ASP A 28 16.28 30.27 12.61
C ASP A 28 16.48 31.67 13.27
N GLU A 29 16.92 32.69 12.52
CA GLU A 29 16.78 34.11 12.88
C GLU A 29 15.32 34.58 12.76
N TYR A 30 14.49 34.05 11.85
CA TYR A 30 13.04 34.32 11.78
C TYR A 30 12.32 33.68 12.96
N ARG A 31 12.78 32.51 13.43
CA ARG A 31 12.33 31.85 14.66
C ARG A 31 12.76 32.61 15.93
N ARG A 32 13.92 33.28 15.93
CA ARG A 32 14.42 34.09 17.07
C ARG A 32 13.94 35.55 17.07
N ARG A 33 13.78 36.20 15.91
CA ARG A 33 13.43 37.64 15.77
C ARG A 33 11.94 37.92 15.92
N LYS A 34 11.07 36.96 15.64
CA LYS A 34 9.62 37.17 15.69
C LYS A 34 9.02 36.65 17.01
N GLY A 35 9.03 37.56 18.00
CA GLY A 35 8.33 37.41 19.27
C GLY A 35 6.82 37.14 19.12
N TYR A 36 6.12 37.05 20.26
CA TYR A 36 4.68 36.79 20.41
C TYR A 36 3.79 37.37 19.28
N LEU A 37 4.09 38.57 18.79
CA LEU A 37 3.38 39.26 17.71
C LEU A 37 3.26 38.48 16.40
N ALA A 38 4.30 37.80 15.93
CA ALA A 38 4.22 37.05 14.66
C ALA A 38 3.39 35.77 14.78
N ARG A 39 3.47 35.12 15.95
CA ARG A 39 2.64 33.97 16.30
C ARG A 39 1.16 34.38 16.37
N VAL A 40 0.88 35.59 16.84
CA VAL A 40 -0.45 36.21 16.81
C VAL A 40 -0.85 36.53 15.36
N CYS A 41 0.00 37.13 14.54
CA CYS A 41 -0.31 37.50 13.15
C CYS A 41 -0.60 36.30 12.23
N MET A 42 0.12 35.18 12.35
CA MET A 42 -0.23 33.94 11.62
C MET A 42 -1.58 33.38 12.08
N SER A 43 -1.85 33.40 13.39
CA SER A 43 -3.15 32.99 13.93
C SER A 43 -4.27 33.88 13.39
N PHE A 44 -4.05 35.20 13.29
CA PHE A 44 -4.96 36.16 12.66
C PHE A 44 -5.15 35.91 11.16
N SER A 45 -4.10 35.55 10.42
CA SER A 45 -4.19 35.23 8.99
C SER A 45 -5.01 33.98 8.73
N CYS A 46 -4.83 32.93 9.54
CA CYS A 46 -5.69 31.74 9.52
C CYS A 46 -7.15 32.08 9.86
N THR A 47 -7.36 33.04 10.77
CA THR A 47 -8.69 33.57 11.10
C THR A 47 -9.31 34.38 9.95
N LEU A 48 -8.49 35.12 9.18
CA LEU A 48 -8.92 35.90 8.01
C LEU A 48 -9.25 35.02 6.80
N GLN A 49 -8.46 33.98 6.52
CA GLN A 49 -8.74 32.99 5.47
C GLN A 49 -10.02 32.17 5.78
N SER A 50 -10.38 32.04 7.06
CA SER A 50 -11.66 31.47 7.49
C SER A 50 -12.88 32.39 7.25
N ARG A 51 -12.68 33.68 6.94
CA ARG A 51 -13.77 34.62 6.59
C ARG A 51 -14.19 34.48 5.13
N THR A 52 -13.29 34.09 4.22
CA THR A 52 -13.61 33.83 2.80
C THR A 52 -14.41 32.54 2.58
N GLN A 53 -14.46 31.63 3.56
CA GLN A 53 -15.18 30.35 3.49
C GLN A 53 -16.63 30.39 4.00
N SER A 54 -17.19 31.56 4.35
CA SER A 54 -18.56 31.65 4.89
C SER A 54 -19.67 31.24 3.91
N SER A 55 -19.34 31.00 2.64
CA SER A 55 -20.25 30.50 1.60
C SER A 55 -20.36 28.96 1.54
N ILE A 56 -19.50 28.21 2.23
CA ILE A 56 -19.52 26.74 2.17
C ILE A 56 -20.64 26.17 3.05
N THR A 57 -21.59 25.46 2.43
CA THR A 57 -22.74 24.85 3.13
C THR A 57 -22.60 23.33 3.24
N TYR A 58 -22.95 22.81 4.43
CA TYR A 58 -23.03 21.37 4.72
C TYR A 58 -24.49 20.99 5.04
N PRO A 59 -25.27 20.51 4.06
CA PRO A 59 -26.68 20.17 4.25
C PRO A 59 -26.85 18.87 5.06
N ASP A 60 -27.84 18.84 5.95
CA ASP A 60 -28.23 17.60 6.65
C ASP A 60 -29.07 16.71 5.74
N VAL A 61 -28.44 15.64 5.23
CA VAL A 61 -29.07 14.67 4.33
C VAL A 61 -29.95 13.64 5.06
N ALA A 62 -29.96 13.59 6.40
CA ALA A 62 -30.62 12.53 7.15
C ALA A 62 -32.12 12.38 6.85
N LYS A 63 -32.81 13.49 6.59
CA LYS A 63 -34.24 13.48 6.22
C LYS A 63 -34.49 12.86 4.84
N GLN A 64 -33.57 13.06 3.90
CA GLN A 64 -33.67 12.51 2.53
C GLN A 64 -33.42 11.01 2.55
N VAL A 65 -32.44 10.56 3.34
CA VAL A 65 -32.12 9.15 3.53
C VAL A 65 -33.36 8.34 3.93
N MET A 66 -34.08 8.78 4.96
CA MET A 66 -35.29 8.07 5.44
C MET A 66 -36.45 8.07 4.44
N LYS A 67 -36.46 8.99 3.46
CA LYS A 67 -37.47 9.04 2.39
C LYS A 67 -37.11 8.20 1.17
N SER A 68 -35.89 7.65 1.13
CA SER A 68 -35.42 6.86 -0.02
C SER A 68 -36.23 5.59 -0.21
N LYS A 69 -36.59 5.30 -1.46
CA LYS A 69 -37.29 4.06 -1.87
C LYS A 69 -36.50 2.81 -1.44
N ARG A 70 -35.16 2.86 -1.49
CA ARG A 70 -34.30 1.74 -1.10
C ARG A 70 -34.47 1.38 0.38
N ILE A 71 -34.57 2.39 1.25
CA ILE A 71 -34.79 2.18 2.68
C ILE A 71 -36.18 1.61 2.92
N GLN A 72 -37.20 2.15 2.25
CA GLN A 72 -38.58 1.65 2.37
C GLN A 72 -38.69 0.17 1.97
N ALA A 73 -38.10 -0.23 0.84
CA ALA A 73 -38.08 -1.62 0.39
C ALA A 73 -37.29 -2.54 1.33
N THR A 74 -36.16 -2.07 1.88
CA THR A 74 -35.37 -2.86 2.84
C THR A 74 -36.10 -3.04 4.17
N LEU A 75 -36.79 -2.00 4.65
CA LEU A 75 -37.63 -2.05 5.84
C LEU A 75 -38.74 -3.09 5.69
N ASP A 76 -39.42 -3.09 4.54
CA ASP A 76 -40.45 -4.06 4.19
C ASP A 76 -39.90 -5.50 4.15
N THR A 77 -38.75 -5.70 3.49
CA THR A 77 -38.06 -7.01 3.44
C THR A 77 -37.68 -7.52 4.84
N CYS A 78 -37.09 -6.66 5.68
CA CYS A 78 -36.73 -7.03 7.05
C CYS A 78 -37.96 -7.27 7.93
N ALA A 79 -39.06 -6.54 7.71
CA ALA A 79 -40.31 -6.75 8.44
C ALA A 79 -40.92 -8.12 8.10
N ARG A 80 -40.99 -8.48 6.81
CA ARG A 80 -41.47 -9.80 6.35
C ARG A 80 -40.59 -10.96 6.84
N GLN A 81 -39.27 -10.80 6.84
CA GLN A 81 -38.34 -11.83 7.34
C GLN A 81 -38.48 -12.11 8.84
N ASP A 82 -38.90 -11.13 9.63
CA ASP A 82 -39.09 -11.26 11.08
C ASP A 82 -40.54 -11.63 11.46
N CYS A 83 -41.44 -11.80 10.48
CA CYS A 83 -42.76 -12.38 10.67
C CYS A 83 -42.67 -13.92 10.65
N PRO A 84 -43.32 -14.63 11.60
CA PRO A 84 -43.32 -16.09 11.61
C PRO A 84 -44.05 -16.64 10.38
N LYS A 85 -43.43 -17.57 9.66
CA LYS A 85 -44.12 -18.39 8.66
C LYS A 85 -44.86 -19.51 9.40
N GLU A 86 -46.18 -19.44 9.51
CA GLU A 86 -46.95 -20.58 10.01
C GLU A 86 -46.90 -21.72 8.99
N ALA A 87 -46.38 -22.87 9.39
CA ALA A 87 -46.41 -24.08 8.58
C ALA A 87 -47.80 -24.71 8.67
N THR A 88 -48.69 -24.40 7.74
CA THR A 88 -49.91 -25.19 7.54
C THR A 88 -49.55 -26.53 6.90
N THR A 89 -49.64 -27.59 7.69
CA THR A 89 -49.65 -28.97 7.19
C THR A 89 -50.82 -29.19 6.24
N PHE A 90 -50.49 -29.51 4.99
CA PHE A 90 -51.22 -30.36 4.05
C PHE A 90 -52.65 -29.94 3.64
N SER A 91 -52.76 -29.28 2.49
CA SER A 91 -53.86 -29.43 1.51
C SER A 91 -53.35 -28.93 0.17
N LEU A 92 -53.48 -29.76 -0.87
CA LEU A 92 -53.24 -29.36 -2.26
C LEU A 92 -54.34 -28.37 -2.67
N ASP A 93 -53.93 -27.36 -3.42
CA ASP A 93 -54.72 -26.33 -4.12
C ASP A 93 -54.83 -24.97 -3.39
N ASN A 94 -54.03 -24.02 -3.90
CA ASN A 94 -53.91 -22.58 -3.62
C ASN A 94 -52.94 -22.18 -2.49
N GLU A 95 -51.69 -21.93 -2.88
CA GLU A 95 -50.70 -21.19 -2.09
C GLU A 95 -51.07 -19.70 -2.02
N GLU A 96 -51.87 -19.31 -1.02
CA GLU A 96 -51.87 -17.93 -0.54
C GLU A 96 -51.19 -17.90 0.83
N GLU A 97 -49.96 -17.37 0.87
CA GLU A 97 -49.22 -17.07 2.11
C GLU A 97 -50.05 -16.10 2.97
N PHE A 98 -50.69 -16.61 4.03
CA PHE A 98 -51.49 -15.78 4.93
C PHE A 98 -50.57 -15.10 5.98
N GLU A 99 -50.09 -13.89 5.68
CA GLU A 99 -49.45 -13.02 6.68
C GLU A 99 -50.52 -12.43 7.63
N ASP A 100 -50.34 -12.55 8.95
CA ASP A 100 -51.24 -11.91 9.93
C ASP A 100 -51.22 -10.36 9.75
N PRO A 101 -52.32 -9.73 9.30
CA PRO A 101 -52.34 -8.32 8.86
C PRO A 101 -52.07 -7.31 9.99
N LYS A 102 -52.05 -7.75 11.26
CA LYS A 102 -51.77 -6.87 12.41
C LYS A 102 -50.29 -6.84 12.82
N GLN A 103 -49.49 -7.84 12.47
CA GLN A 103 -48.09 -7.95 12.93
C GLN A 103 -47.10 -7.22 12.03
N LEU A 104 -47.33 -7.18 10.72
CA LEU A 104 -46.45 -6.52 9.76
C LEU A 104 -46.27 -5.00 10.03
N PRO A 105 -47.32 -4.22 10.34
CA PRO A 105 -47.18 -2.79 10.67
C PRO A 105 -46.33 -2.55 11.94
N GLU A 106 -46.44 -3.43 12.94
CA GLU A 106 -45.68 -3.34 14.19
C GLU A 106 -44.19 -3.61 13.94
N LYS A 107 -43.87 -4.67 13.19
CA LYS A 107 -42.49 -5.00 12.79
C LYS A 107 -41.87 -3.92 11.92
N LEU A 108 -42.63 -3.33 11.00
CA LEU A 108 -42.19 -2.22 10.17
C LEU A 108 -41.89 -0.97 11.03
N ALA A 109 -42.73 -0.65 12.01
CA ALA A 109 -42.48 0.44 12.95
C ALA A 109 -41.21 0.19 13.80
N PHE A 110 -40.98 -1.05 14.24
CA PHE A 110 -39.75 -1.45 14.94
C PHE A 110 -38.50 -1.23 14.07
N HIS A 111 -38.49 -1.72 12.84
CA HIS A 111 -37.36 -1.53 11.93
C HIS A 111 -37.16 -0.08 11.53
N MET A 112 -38.23 0.72 11.43
CA MET A 112 -38.14 2.16 11.18
C MET A 112 -37.50 2.91 12.36
N LYS A 113 -37.87 2.57 13.60
CA LYS A 113 -37.19 3.09 14.81
C LYS A 113 -35.71 2.69 14.82
N ARG A 114 -35.41 1.44 14.47
CA ARG A 114 -34.04 0.94 14.34
C ARG A 114 -33.27 1.72 13.26
N ALA A 115 -33.82 1.94 12.07
CA ALA A 115 -33.18 2.69 10.99
C ALA A 115 -32.84 4.13 11.43
N ASN A 116 -33.78 4.82 12.08
CA ASN A 116 -33.55 6.14 12.65
C ASN A 116 -32.42 6.13 13.69
N HIS A 117 -32.37 5.11 14.55
CA HIS A 117 -31.30 4.96 15.54
C HIS A 117 -29.93 4.68 14.90
N LEU A 118 -29.89 3.90 13.82
CA LEU A 118 -28.66 3.66 13.06
C LEU A 118 -28.18 4.95 12.40
N LEU A 119 -29.09 5.68 11.76
CA LEU A 119 -28.79 6.94 11.09
C LEU A 119 -28.34 8.02 12.09
N SER A 120 -28.97 8.14 13.25
CA SER A 120 -28.57 9.10 14.29
C SER A 120 -27.20 8.77 14.90
N LYS A 121 -26.82 7.50 14.91
CA LYS A 121 -25.49 7.05 15.29
C LYS A 121 -24.43 7.30 14.20
N MET A 122 -24.83 7.21 12.94
CA MET A 122 -23.92 7.32 11.80
C MET A 122 -23.65 8.77 11.40
N LYS A 123 -24.69 9.61 11.36
CA LYS A 123 -24.63 10.93 10.70
C LYS A 123 -23.54 11.86 11.26
N ALA A 124 -22.89 12.58 10.35
CA ALA A 124 -22.04 13.71 10.67
C ALA A 124 -22.89 14.99 10.87
N GLY A 125 -22.31 15.98 11.55
CA GLY A 125 -22.96 17.27 11.80
C GLY A 125 -21.94 18.39 11.75
N ILE A 126 -21.39 18.66 10.56
CA ILE A 126 -20.25 19.58 10.37
C ILE A 126 -20.61 20.98 10.89
N SER A 127 -19.79 21.49 11.81
CA SER A 127 -19.91 22.82 12.38
C SER A 127 -18.72 23.68 11.97
N LEU A 128 -18.99 24.74 11.21
CA LEU A 128 -17.96 25.71 10.80
C LEU A 128 -17.26 26.35 11.99
N SER A 129 -17.99 26.66 13.06
CA SER A 129 -17.40 27.23 14.28
C SER A 129 -16.45 26.25 14.96
N LEU A 130 -16.79 24.96 14.94
CA LEU A 130 -15.92 23.93 15.50
C LEU A 130 -14.68 23.72 14.63
N LEU A 131 -14.81 23.70 13.31
CA LEU A 131 -13.69 23.63 12.37
C LEU A 131 -12.71 24.80 12.59
N LYS A 132 -13.23 26.02 12.77
CA LYS A 132 -12.42 27.22 13.09
C LYS A 132 -11.65 27.06 14.39
N LEU A 133 -12.34 26.66 15.46
CA LEU A 133 -11.72 26.45 16.77
C LEU A 133 -10.65 25.36 16.69
N THR A 134 -10.97 24.23 16.07
CA THR A 134 -10.05 23.09 15.96
C THR A 134 -8.84 23.43 15.10
N SER A 135 -9.00 24.14 13.97
CA SER A 135 -7.87 24.61 13.17
C SER A 135 -6.93 25.50 14.00
N TRP A 136 -7.48 26.46 14.74
CA TRP A 136 -6.69 27.31 15.62
C TRP A 136 -5.97 26.53 16.75
N VAL A 137 -6.65 25.53 17.34
CA VAL A 137 -6.06 24.66 18.38
C VAL A 137 -4.95 23.81 17.78
N LEU A 138 -5.19 23.14 16.65
CA LEU A 138 -4.22 22.26 15.98
C LEU A 138 -2.96 23.04 15.58
N HIS A 139 -3.11 24.24 15.02
CA HIS A 139 -1.97 25.09 14.70
C HIS A 139 -1.08 25.38 15.92
N ARG A 140 -1.64 25.38 17.14
CA ARG A 140 -0.87 25.54 18.38
C ARG A 140 -0.29 24.22 18.88
N VAL A 141 -1.12 23.18 18.93
CA VAL A 141 -0.81 21.88 19.54
C VAL A 141 0.23 21.11 18.72
N LEU A 142 0.10 21.07 17.39
CA LEU A 142 1.02 20.35 16.50
C LEU A 142 2.47 20.82 16.67
N ARG A 143 2.70 22.11 16.96
CA ARG A 143 4.04 22.69 17.13
C ARG A 143 4.78 22.23 18.39
N TYR A 144 4.11 21.57 19.33
CA TYR A 144 4.76 21.08 20.55
C TYR A 144 5.49 19.75 20.32
N PHE A 145 4.95 18.87 19.48
CA PHE A 145 5.47 17.51 19.28
C PHE A 145 5.93 17.22 17.85
N LEU A 146 5.52 18.03 16.86
CA LEU A 146 6.03 17.99 15.49
C LEU A 146 6.94 19.17 15.21
N SER A 147 7.98 18.92 14.42
CA SER A 147 8.90 19.94 13.93
C SER A 147 8.25 20.74 12.80
N THR A 148 7.79 20.06 11.74
CA THR A 148 7.07 20.68 10.62
C THR A 148 6.02 19.73 10.01
N VAL A 149 5.00 20.31 9.37
CA VAL A 149 4.08 19.59 8.47
C VAL A 149 4.29 20.16 7.08
N GLN A 150 4.78 19.34 6.16
CA GLN A 150 5.16 19.71 4.81
C GLN A 150 4.10 19.24 3.82
N VAL A 151 3.73 20.13 2.90
CA VAL A 151 2.79 19.84 1.81
C VAL A 151 3.33 20.51 0.55
N HIS A 152 3.38 19.78 -0.55
CA HIS A 152 3.86 20.33 -1.81
C HIS A 152 2.85 21.33 -2.40
N LYS A 153 3.30 22.57 -2.65
CA LYS A 153 2.43 23.66 -3.12
C LYS A 153 1.74 23.31 -4.45
N GLY A 154 2.49 22.79 -5.42
CA GLY A 154 1.93 22.40 -6.72
C GLY A 154 0.89 21.28 -6.63
N GLN A 155 1.01 20.37 -5.64
CA GLN A 155 0.00 19.33 -5.43
C GLN A 155 -1.28 19.93 -4.88
N MET A 156 -1.18 20.91 -3.98
CA MET A 156 -2.35 21.63 -3.48
C MET A 156 -3.03 22.46 -4.55
N GLU A 157 -2.27 23.11 -5.43
CA GLU A 157 -2.82 23.87 -6.56
C GLU A 157 -3.62 22.94 -7.51
N MET A 158 -3.15 21.71 -7.76
CA MET A 158 -3.91 20.70 -8.51
C MET A 158 -5.23 20.33 -7.83
N VAL A 159 -5.22 20.10 -6.50
CA VAL A 159 -6.43 19.76 -5.73
C VAL A 159 -7.39 20.94 -5.68
N GLN A 160 -6.91 22.17 -5.56
CA GLN A 160 -7.73 23.38 -5.60
C GLN A 160 -8.42 23.52 -6.96
N LYS A 161 -7.70 23.31 -8.06
CA LYS A 161 -8.27 23.30 -9.41
C LYS A 161 -9.35 22.22 -9.57
N ALA A 162 -9.14 21.02 -9.03
CA ALA A 162 -10.18 19.99 -9.00
C ALA A 162 -11.40 20.41 -8.16
N ALA A 163 -11.18 21.11 -7.04
CA ALA A 163 -12.24 21.62 -6.16
C ALA A 163 -13.09 22.75 -6.78
N GLU A 164 -12.57 23.45 -7.79
CA GLU A 164 -13.34 24.43 -8.58
C GLU A 164 -14.39 23.76 -9.47
N SER A 165 -14.19 22.49 -9.81
CA SER A 165 -15.22 21.70 -10.50
C SER A 165 -16.40 21.46 -9.56
N SER A 166 -17.63 21.43 -10.09
CA SER A 166 -18.84 21.15 -9.30
C SER A 166 -18.98 19.69 -8.84
N HIS A 167 -17.94 18.88 -8.99
CA HIS A 167 -17.93 17.45 -8.70
C HIS A 167 -17.35 17.15 -7.31
N PRO A 168 -17.86 16.13 -6.59
CA PRO A 168 -17.33 15.76 -5.29
C PRO A 168 -15.89 15.22 -5.40
N LEU A 169 -15.06 15.60 -4.43
CA LEU A 169 -13.70 15.07 -4.27
C LEU A 169 -13.70 13.91 -3.27
N ILE A 170 -13.08 12.79 -3.66
CA ILE A 170 -12.96 11.58 -2.85
C ILE A 170 -11.49 11.39 -2.48
N PHE A 171 -11.15 11.69 -1.23
CA PHE A 171 -9.80 11.52 -0.70
C PHE A 171 -9.59 10.11 -0.17
N LEU A 172 -8.57 9.43 -0.67
CA LEU A 172 -8.23 8.05 -0.31
C LEU A 172 -6.82 8.00 0.30
N PRO A 173 -6.69 8.31 1.60
CA PRO A 173 -5.40 8.32 2.28
C PRO A 173 -4.89 6.91 2.64
N HIS A 174 -3.56 6.76 2.65
CA HIS A 174 -2.85 5.65 3.30
C HIS A 174 -2.97 5.77 4.83
N HIS A 175 -3.36 4.69 5.53
CA HIS A 175 -3.63 4.78 6.97
C HIS A 175 -2.45 4.31 7.82
N ARG A 176 -1.71 5.23 8.44
CA ARG A 176 -0.60 4.92 9.35
C ARG A 176 -0.87 5.31 10.80
N SER A 177 -1.63 6.37 11.04
CA SER A 177 -1.88 6.89 12.39
C SER A 177 -3.30 7.45 12.54
N HIS A 178 -3.79 7.54 13.77
CA HIS A 178 -5.02 8.30 14.07
C HIS A 178 -4.86 9.81 13.79
N LEU A 179 -3.65 10.31 13.58
CA LEU A 179 -3.40 11.69 13.18
C LEU A 179 -3.73 11.97 11.70
N ASP A 180 -3.82 10.93 10.86
CA ASP A 180 -3.98 11.04 9.40
C ASP A 180 -5.20 11.90 9.00
N TYR A 181 -6.39 11.50 9.46
CA TYR A 181 -7.64 12.20 9.12
C TYR A 181 -7.69 13.62 9.71
N VAL A 182 -6.99 13.86 10.82
CA VAL A 182 -6.92 15.19 11.44
C VAL A 182 -6.05 16.11 10.59
N VAL A 183 -4.88 15.64 10.16
CA VAL A 183 -3.92 16.43 9.37
C VAL A 183 -4.48 16.70 7.97
N VAL A 184 -5.04 15.70 7.29
CA VAL A 184 -5.65 15.89 5.96
C VAL A 184 -6.80 16.90 6.04
N THR A 185 -7.75 16.70 6.96
CA THR A 185 -8.86 17.65 7.17
C THR A 185 -8.37 19.06 7.49
N PHE A 186 -7.34 19.19 8.33
CA PHE A 186 -6.74 20.47 8.71
C PHE A 186 -6.09 21.17 7.52
N ILE A 187 -5.32 20.45 6.71
CA ILE A 187 -4.69 20.98 5.49
C ILE A 187 -5.78 21.47 4.54
N LEU A 188 -6.75 20.62 4.17
CA LEU A 188 -7.82 20.98 3.23
C LEU A 188 -8.58 22.22 3.69
N TYR A 189 -8.93 22.28 4.97
CA TYR A 189 -9.63 23.43 5.55
C TYR A 189 -8.83 24.73 5.40
N ASN A 190 -7.52 24.72 5.70
CA ASN A 190 -6.67 25.90 5.60
C ASN A 190 -6.40 26.35 4.15
N TYR A 191 -6.45 25.43 3.19
CA TYR A 191 -6.29 25.72 1.76
C TYR A 191 -7.59 26.16 1.07
N GLY A 192 -8.66 26.41 1.82
CA GLY A 192 -9.92 26.88 1.23
C GLY A 192 -10.82 25.76 0.71
N ILE A 193 -10.38 24.51 0.75
CA ILE A 193 -11.11 23.37 0.19
C ILE A 193 -12.19 22.90 1.19
N LYS A 194 -13.34 22.50 0.64
CA LYS A 194 -14.46 21.96 1.43
C LYS A 194 -14.03 20.69 2.18
N VAL A 195 -14.28 20.67 3.49
CA VAL A 195 -13.89 19.59 4.39
C VAL A 195 -14.64 18.30 4.02
N PRO A 196 -13.93 17.16 3.92
CA PRO A 196 -14.56 15.89 3.60
C PRO A 196 -15.34 15.30 4.77
N HIS A 197 -16.34 14.49 4.45
CA HIS A 197 -16.96 13.58 5.41
C HIS A 197 -16.05 12.37 5.61
N VAL A 198 -15.53 12.21 6.83
CA VAL A 198 -14.54 11.17 7.16
C VAL A 198 -15.23 9.91 7.68
N ALA A 199 -14.98 8.77 7.05
CA ALA A 199 -15.45 7.47 7.54
C ALA A 199 -14.65 7.03 8.78
N ALA A 200 -15.27 7.01 9.95
CA ALA A 200 -14.64 6.62 11.21
C ALA A 200 -15.21 5.29 11.75
N GLY A 201 -14.37 4.47 12.37
CA GLY A 201 -14.82 3.25 13.05
C GLY A 201 -15.62 3.56 14.32
N ASP A 202 -16.66 2.77 14.61
CA ASP A 202 -17.49 2.89 15.80
C ASP A 202 -16.72 2.76 17.13
N ASN A 203 -15.56 2.10 17.13
CA ASN A 203 -14.65 2.04 18.28
C ASN A 203 -14.14 3.43 18.74
N LEU A 204 -14.18 4.44 17.87
CA LEU A 204 -13.82 5.82 18.20
C LEU A 204 -15.00 6.63 18.75
N MET A 205 -16.20 6.05 18.85
CA MET A 205 -17.39 6.70 19.38
C MET A 205 -17.38 6.72 20.92
N ILE A 206 -16.36 7.35 21.50
CA ILE A 206 -16.27 7.60 22.94
C ILE A 206 -17.17 8.81 23.28
N PRO A 207 -17.89 8.83 24.42
CA PRO A 207 -18.64 10.02 24.85
C PRO A 207 -17.81 11.31 24.79
N VAL A 208 -18.42 12.43 24.40
CA VAL A 208 -17.77 13.73 24.11
C VAL A 208 -16.90 13.72 22.85
N PHE A 209 -15.89 12.84 22.76
CA PHE A 209 -14.99 12.77 21.60
C PHE A 209 -15.73 12.42 20.31
N GLY A 210 -16.68 11.49 20.37
CA GLY A 210 -17.52 11.13 19.23
C GLY A 210 -18.38 12.31 18.74
N SER A 211 -18.93 13.12 19.66
CA SER A 211 -19.71 14.33 19.29
C SER A 211 -18.82 15.38 18.62
N PHE A 212 -17.62 15.58 19.16
CA PHE A 212 -16.60 16.45 18.58
C PHE A 212 -16.22 16.01 17.16
N MET A 213 -15.92 14.72 16.96
CA MET A 213 -15.59 14.17 15.65
C MET A 213 -16.75 14.30 14.64
N ARG A 214 -18.01 14.11 15.05
CA ARG A 214 -19.17 14.39 14.19
C ARG A 214 -19.23 15.85 13.75
N GLY A 215 -18.90 16.75 14.66
CA GLY A 215 -18.79 18.18 14.40
C GLY A 215 -17.71 18.56 13.40
N LEU A 216 -16.69 17.72 13.22
CA LEU A 216 -15.60 17.90 12.26
C LEU A 216 -15.83 17.19 10.92
N GLY A 217 -16.91 16.40 10.77
CA GLY A 217 -17.23 15.65 9.55
C GLY A 217 -17.12 14.13 9.66
N GLY A 218 -16.76 13.60 10.83
CA GLY A 218 -16.72 12.17 11.07
C GLY A 218 -18.11 11.52 11.05
N TYR A 219 -18.33 10.56 10.16
CA TYR A 219 -19.50 9.67 10.18
C TYR A 219 -19.08 8.26 10.58
N PHE A 220 -19.83 7.64 11.48
CA PHE A 220 -19.39 6.42 12.18
C PHE A 220 -19.93 5.14 11.52
N ILE A 221 -19.02 4.23 11.20
CA ILE A 221 -19.28 2.93 10.56
C ILE A 221 -18.84 1.81 11.51
N ARG A 222 -19.63 0.74 11.59
CA ARG A 222 -19.27 -0.49 12.30
C ARG A 222 -18.07 -1.18 11.67
N ARG A 223 -17.15 -1.68 12.49
CA ARG A 223 -15.98 -2.45 12.03
C ARG A 223 -16.34 -3.83 11.46
N LYS A 224 -17.34 -4.50 12.05
CA LYS A 224 -18.00 -5.70 11.50
C LYS A 224 -19.40 -5.29 11.07
N LEU A 225 -19.69 -5.42 9.78
CA LEU A 225 -21.01 -5.09 9.23
C LEU A 225 -22.08 -6.10 9.70
N ASP A 226 -21.63 -7.31 10.03
CA ASP A 226 -22.47 -8.43 10.42
C ASP A 226 -22.39 -8.63 11.95
N LYS A 227 -23.56 -8.76 12.60
CA LYS A 227 -23.65 -8.91 14.06
C LYS A 227 -23.33 -10.33 14.54
N VAL A 228 -23.51 -11.31 13.67
CA VAL A 228 -23.28 -12.74 13.89
C VAL A 228 -22.59 -13.25 12.63
N GLU A 229 -21.53 -14.05 12.77
CA GLU A 229 -20.87 -14.67 11.62
C GLU A 229 -21.92 -15.46 10.82
N GLY A 230 -22.07 -15.11 9.54
CA GLY A 230 -23.06 -15.72 8.64
C GLY A 230 -24.37 -14.96 8.43
N LYS A 231 -24.75 -13.94 9.23
CA LYS A 231 -26.00 -13.17 9.02
C LYS A 231 -25.75 -11.68 8.72
N LYS A 232 -25.97 -11.30 7.46
CA LYS A 232 -25.78 -9.91 6.95
C LYS A 232 -26.83 -8.95 7.55
N ASP A 233 -26.40 -7.83 8.13
CA ASP A 233 -27.32 -6.76 8.60
C ASP A 233 -27.77 -5.89 7.41
N LEU A 234 -28.77 -6.38 6.66
CA LEU A 234 -29.29 -5.75 5.45
C LEU A 234 -29.70 -4.29 5.68
N LEU A 235 -30.39 -4.01 6.79
CA LEU A 235 -30.86 -2.67 7.13
C LEU A 235 -29.70 -1.70 7.36
N TYR A 236 -28.67 -2.12 8.10
CA TYR A 236 -27.51 -1.27 8.35
C TYR A 236 -26.79 -0.88 7.04
N ARG A 237 -26.62 -1.85 6.14
CA ARG A 237 -25.95 -1.65 4.85
C ARG A 237 -26.76 -0.73 3.94
N ALA A 238 -28.07 -0.90 3.90
CA ALA A 238 -28.97 -0.01 3.15
C ALA A 238 -28.94 1.42 3.68
N VAL A 239 -28.91 1.62 5.00
CA VAL A 239 -28.79 2.95 5.63
C VAL A 239 -27.45 3.59 5.28
N LEU A 240 -26.32 2.86 5.42
CA LEU A 240 -24.99 3.36 5.09
C LEU A 240 -24.88 3.78 3.63
N HIS A 241 -25.29 2.88 2.73
CA HIS A 241 -25.25 3.10 1.29
C HIS A 241 -26.07 4.32 0.88
N THR A 242 -27.31 4.41 1.37
CA THR A 242 -28.20 5.54 1.06
C THR A 242 -27.65 6.84 1.64
N TYR A 243 -27.09 6.82 2.86
CA TYR A 243 -26.46 8.00 3.45
C TYR A 243 -25.29 8.53 2.61
N MET A 244 -24.40 7.65 2.15
CA MET A 244 -23.30 8.04 1.26
C MET A 244 -23.80 8.57 -0.09
N GLN A 245 -24.81 7.94 -0.69
CA GLN A 245 -25.40 8.42 -1.94
C GLN A 245 -25.98 9.82 -1.82
N GLU A 246 -26.71 10.12 -0.74
CA GLU A 246 -27.26 11.45 -0.53
C GLU A 246 -26.16 12.49 -0.25
N LEU A 247 -25.06 12.13 0.43
CA LEU A 247 -23.91 13.02 0.58
C LEU A 247 -23.25 13.35 -0.76
N LEU A 248 -23.06 12.34 -1.60
CA LEU A 248 -22.50 12.49 -2.94
C LEU A 248 -23.41 13.35 -3.82
N ARG A 249 -24.73 13.09 -3.81
CA ARG A 249 -25.74 13.90 -4.52
C ARG A 249 -25.73 15.37 -4.06
N ALA A 250 -25.45 15.62 -2.78
CA ALA A 250 -25.30 16.96 -2.22
C ALA A 250 -23.92 17.60 -2.51
N GLY A 251 -23.10 17.00 -3.38
CA GLY A 251 -21.76 17.48 -3.75
C GLY A 251 -20.79 17.57 -2.57
N GLN A 252 -20.93 16.67 -1.59
CA GLN A 252 -20.06 16.66 -0.42
C GLN A 252 -18.80 15.84 -0.70
N ASN A 253 -17.64 16.36 -0.31
CA ASN A 253 -16.39 15.63 -0.35
C ASN A 253 -16.41 14.49 0.67
N MET A 254 -15.69 13.41 0.39
CA MET A 254 -15.61 12.24 1.25
C MET A 254 -14.16 11.82 1.46
N GLU A 255 -13.87 11.24 2.62
CA GLU A 255 -12.58 10.67 2.97
C GLU A 255 -12.78 9.31 3.62
N PHE A 256 -12.10 8.29 3.12
CA PHE A 256 -12.10 6.97 3.75
C PHE A 256 -10.84 6.17 3.43
N PHE A 257 -10.43 5.34 4.38
CA PHE A 257 -9.23 4.51 4.27
C PHE A 257 -9.55 3.19 3.56
N ILE A 258 -9.04 3.02 2.34
CA ILE A 258 -9.32 1.83 1.51
C ILE A 258 -8.75 0.53 2.08
N GLU A 259 -7.71 0.60 2.90
CA GLU A 259 -7.11 -0.58 3.57
C GLU A 259 -8.00 -1.12 4.71
N GLY A 260 -8.90 -0.28 5.24
CA GLY A 260 -9.81 -0.60 6.34
C GLY A 260 -9.18 -0.63 7.74
N GLY A 261 -7.89 -0.34 7.87
CA GLY A 261 -7.19 -0.25 9.15
C GLY A 261 -5.79 0.34 9.01
N ARG A 262 -5.20 0.75 10.13
CA ARG A 262 -3.83 1.27 10.22
C ARG A 262 -2.81 0.17 9.87
N THR A 263 -1.88 0.48 8.99
CA THR A 263 -0.75 -0.37 8.60
C THR A 263 0.14 -0.72 9.81
N ARG A 264 0.55 -1.99 9.91
CA ARG A 264 1.35 -2.53 11.02
C ARG A 264 2.80 -2.83 10.66
N SER A 265 3.07 -3.21 9.42
CA SER A 265 4.41 -3.52 8.89
C SER A 265 5.09 -2.34 8.17
N GLY A 266 4.40 -1.21 8.03
CA GLY A 266 4.82 -0.06 7.22
C GLY A 266 4.48 -0.18 5.73
N LYS A 267 4.06 -1.36 5.27
CA LYS A 267 3.65 -1.67 3.89
C LYS A 267 2.17 -1.37 3.63
N ALA A 268 1.84 -0.98 2.40
CA ALA A 268 0.44 -0.80 2.00
C ALA A 268 -0.30 -2.14 2.01
N ALA A 269 -1.50 -2.16 2.59
CA ALA A 269 -2.32 -3.36 2.70
C ALA A 269 -3.23 -3.54 1.48
N ALA A 270 -3.70 -4.78 1.26
CA ALA A 270 -4.66 -5.05 0.19
C ALA A 270 -5.96 -4.23 0.39
N PRO A 271 -6.44 -3.54 -0.66
CA PRO A 271 -7.59 -2.64 -0.53
C PRO A 271 -8.91 -3.39 -0.35
N LYS A 272 -9.83 -2.75 0.37
CA LYS A 272 -11.22 -3.17 0.61
C LYS A 272 -12.17 -2.22 -0.11
N GLY A 273 -12.70 -2.67 -1.24
CA GLY A 273 -13.54 -1.86 -2.12
C GLY A 273 -14.95 -1.55 -1.62
N GLY A 274 -15.33 -1.91 -0.39
CA GLY A 274 -16.73 -1.84 0.08
C GLY A 274 -17.34 -0.43 0.08
N LEU A 275 -16.61 0.59 0.51
CA LEU A 275 -17.08 1.99 0.46
C LEU A 275 -16.92 2.59 -0.95
N LEU A 276 -15.86 2.20 -1.67
CA LEU A 276 -15.62 2.64 -3.03
C LEU A 276 -16.68 2.14 -4.01
N SER A 277 -17.24 0.95 -3.77
CA SER A 277 -18.34 0.43 -4.59
C SER A 277 -19.55 1.36 -4.56
N VAL A 278 -19.86 1.97 -3.41
CA VAL A 278 -20.98 2.92 -3.30
C VAL A 278 -20.76 4.15 -4.18
N VAL A 279 -19.51 4.61 -4.33
CA VAL A 279 -19.17 5.74 -5.20
C VAL A 279 -19.38 5.36 -6.66
N ILE A 280 -18.86 4.20 -7.08
CA ILE A 280 -19.04 3.68 -8.45
C ILE A 280 -20.52 3.44 -8.76
N ASP A 281 -21.25 2.81 -7.85
CA ASP A 281 -22.69 2.54 -7.99
C ASP A 281 -23.47 3.85 -8.12
N SER A 282 -23.09 4.91 -7.40
CA SER A 282 -23.71 6.23 -7.53
C SER A 282 -23.51 6.85 -8.91
N TYR A 283 -22.34 6.67 -9.50
CA TYR A 283 -22.07 7.10 -10.88
C TYR A 283 -22.85 6.26 -11.89
N MET A 284 -22.85 4.94 -11.75
CA MET A 284 -23.57 4.02 -12.65
C MET A 284 -25.10 4.20 -12.58
N ASP A 285 -25.64 4.53 -11.41
CA ASP A 285 -27.04 4.88 -11.18
C ASP A 285 -27.42 6.25 -11.80
N GLY A 286 -26.46 7.00 -12.35
CA GLY A 286 -26.66 8.35 -12.90
C GLY A 286 -26.93 9.42 -11.84
N LEU A 287 -26.61 9.15 -10.57
CA LEU A 287 -26.76 10.13 -9.48
C LEU A 287 -25.64 11.18 -9.48
N LEU A 288 -24.51 10.83 -10.07
CA LEU A 288 -23.32 11.67 -10.19
C LEU A 288 -22.92 11.73 -11.66
N GLU A 289 -22.63 12.93 -12.16
CA GLU A 289 -22.05 13.10 -13.50
C GLU A 289 -20.58 12.67 -13.52
N ASP A 290 -19.83 13.03 -12.47
CA ASP A 290 -18.43 12.63 -12.27
C ASP A 290 -18.03 12.82 -10.80
N ALA A 291 -16.88 12.25 -10.40
CA ALA A 291 -16.23 12.46 -9.13
C ALA A 291 -14.69 12.38 -9.32
N TYR A 292 -13.94 13.21 -8.60
CA TYR A 292 -12.48 13.13 -8.63
C TYR A 292 -11.95 12.24 -7.52
N ILE A 293 -11.16 11.24 -7.89
CA ILE A 293 -10.46 10.38 -6.95
C ILE A 293 -9.07 10.96 -6.67
N ILE A 294 -8.74 11.14 -5.40
CA ILE A 294 -7.49 11.75 -4.95
C ILE A 294 -6.77 10.79 -3.98
N PRO A 295 -5.79 10.01 -4.45
CA PRO A 295 -4.91 9.25 -3.58
C PRO A 295 -4.07 10.20 -2.71
N VAL A 296 -3.96 9.92 -1.40
CA VAL A 296 -3.18 10.75 -0.46
C VAL A 296 -2.16 9.90 0.26
N SER A 297 -0.90 10.36 0.26
CA SER A 297 0.21 9.71 0.96
C SER A 297 0.63 10.52 2.17
N ILE A 298 0.88 9.85 3.30
CA ILE A 298 1.30 10.49 4.55
C ILE A 298 2.53 9.75 5.08
N ASN A 299 3.63 10.48 5.19
CA ASN A 299 4.91 9.98 5.68
C ASN A 299 5.29 10.68 6.99
N TYR A 300 5.65 9.86 7.97
CA TYR A 300 6.07 10.28 9.30
C TYR A 300 7.53 9.91 9.48
N GLU A 301 8.33 10.81 10.06
CA GLU A 301 9.70 10.44 10.44
C GLU A 301 9.72 9.48 11.65
N LYS A 302 8.82 9.71 12.62
CA LYS A 302 8.58 8.83 13.77
C LYS A 302 7.08 8.65 14.00
N ILE A 303 6.64 7.42 14.25
CA ILE A 303 5.23 7.12 14.45
C ILE A 303 4.81 7.20 15.91
N LEU A 304 3.63 7.79 16.14
CA LEU A 304 3.02 7.96 17.45
C LEU A 304 2.61 6.63 18.12
N ASP A 305 2.29 5.61 17.31
CA ASP A 305 1.65 4.36 17.70
C ASP A 305 2.60 3.13 17.75
N GLY A 306 3.92 3.31 17.56
CA GLY A 306 4.88 2.22 17.25
C GLY A 306 4.86 1.02 18.22
N THR A 307 4.77 1.26 19.53
CA THR A 307 4.81 0.20 20.56
C THR A 307 3.67 -0.81 20.45
N PHE A 308 2.51 -0.41 19.92
CA PHE A 308 1.37 -1.33 19.75
C PHE A 308 1.55 -2.28 18.58
N PHE A 309 2.30 -1.89 17.55
CA PHE A 309 2.47 -2.69 16.33
C PHE A 309 3.47 -3.83 16.56
N ILE A 310 4.52 -3.54 17.33
CA ILE A 310 5.54 -4.51 17.72
C ILE A 310 4.91 -5.72 18.42
N ARG A 311 4.00 -5.49 19.38
CA ARG A 311 3.31 -6.57 20.11
C ARG A 311 2.40 -7.39 19.21
N GLU A 312 1.67 -6.74 18.30
CA GLU A 312 0.83 -7.44 17.31
C GLU A 312 1.67 -8.31 16.35
N GLN A 313 2.91 -7.88 16.00
CA GLN A 313 3.82 -8.66 15.15
C GLN A 313 4.46 -9.86 15.85
N MET A 314 4.62 -9.80 17.18
CA MET A 314 5.00 -10.96 18.03
C MET A 314 3.84 -11.95 18.27
N GLY A 315 2.68 -11.73 17.66
CA GLY A 315 1.51 -12.60 17.80
C GLY A 315 0.62 -12.30 19.00
N GLU A 316 0.89 -11.25 19.77
CA GLU A 316 0.03 -10.86 20.88
C GLU A 316 -1.32 -10.32 20.39
N GLN A 317 -2.37 -10.55 21.19
CA GLN A 317 -3.70 -10.08 20.85
C GLN A 317 -3.80 -8.55 20.91
N LYS A 318 -4.57 -7.98 19.97
CA LYS A 318 -4.87 -6.55 19.92
C LYS A 318 -5.56 -6.08 21.20
N ILE A 319 -4.87 -5.27 22.00
CA ILE A 319 -5.44 -4.63 23.18
C ILE A 319 -6.37 -3.50 22.74
N LYS A 320 -7.61 -3.49 23.24
CA LYS A 320 -8.53 -2.36 23.04
C LYS A 320 -8.03 -1.16 23.84
N GLU A 321 -7.78 -0.05 23.16
CA GLU A 321 -7.37 1.21 23.80
C GLU A 321 -8.47 1.67 24.78
N THR A 322 -8.14 1.82 26.06
CA THR A 322 -9.05 2.40 27.06
C THR A 322 -8.95 3.93 27.05
N PHE A 323 -10.00 4.65 27.46
CA PHE A 323 -10.01 6.12 27.47
C PHE A 323 -8.83 6.73 28.23
N TRP A 324 -8.52 6.21 29.42
CA TRP A 324 -7.37 6.65 30.22
C TRP A 324 -6.03 6.26 29.59
N GLY A 325 -5.95 5.10 28.94
CA GLY A 325 -4.78 4.70 28.14
C GLY A 325 -4.54 5.67 26.98
N ALA A 326 -5.59 6.08 26.27
CA ALA A 326 -5.52 7.04 25.19
C ALA A 326 -5.11 8.44 25.68
N LEU A 327 -5.64 8.92 26.81
CA LEU A 327 -5.26 10.23 27.37
C LEU A 327 -3.78 10.25 27.82
N LYS A 328 -3.31 9.18 28.46
CA LYS A 328 -1.90 9.02 28.84
C LYS A 328 -0.99 8.94 27.60
N ALA A 329 -1.45 8.28 26.54
CA ALA A 329 -0.74 8.24 25.26
C ALA A 329 -0.67 9.63 24.63
N VAL A 330 -1.77 10.38 24.59
CA VAL A 330 -1.79 11.78 24.09
C VAL A 330 -0.83 12.66 24.90
N TRP A 331 -0.82 12.53 26.23
CA TRP A 331 0.12 13.29 27.07
C TRP A 331 1.58 12.95 26.78
N ARG A 332 1.89 11.66 26.62
CA ARG A 332 3.23 11.21 26.20
C ARG A 332 3.60 11.74 24.81
N VAL A 333 2.65 11.74 23.89
CA VAL A 333 2.82 12.28 22.53
C VAL A 333 3.15 13.77 22.59
N LEU A 334 2.40 14.56 23.37
CA LEU A 334 2.65 15.99 23.51
C LEU A 334 4.02 16.32 24.12
N MET A 335 4.60 15.40 24.89
CA MET A 335 5.92 15.54 25.51
C MET A 335 7.07 14.95 24.69
N SER A 336 6.79 14.31 23.55
CA SER A 336 7.81 13.64 22.73
C SER A 336 8.02 14.38 21.42
N HIS A 337 9.18 14.19 20.80
CA HIS A 337 9.51 14.74 19.48
C HIS A 337 9.34 13.68 18.40
N TYR A 338 8.47 13.94 17.42
CA TYR A 338 8.17 13.00 16.32
C TYR A 338 8.67 13.44 14.95
N GLY A 339 9.53 14.46 14.93
CA GLY A 339 10.13 14.95 13.69
C GLY A 339 9.12 15.64 12.78
N ASN A 340 9.29 15.45 11.48
CA ASN A 340 8.47 16.03 10.42
C ASN A 340 7.39 15.06 9.92
N ILE A 341 6.30 15.63 9.42
CA ILE A 341 5.28 14.93 8.64
C ILE A 341 5.28 15.51 7.24
N ARG A 342 5.27 14.64 6.23
CA ARG A 342 5.03 15.03 4.85
C ARG A 342 3.72 14.43 4.34
N VAL A 343 2.89 15.27 3.74
CA VAL A 343 1.62 14.89 3.14
C VAL A 343 1.68 15.21 1.66
N ASP A 344 1.55 14.19 0.83
CA ASP A 344 1.58 14.31 -0.62
C ASP A 344 0.20 13.96 -1.21
N PHE A 345 -0.34 14.86 -2.02
CA PHE A 345 -1.58 14.62 -2.77
C PHE A 345 -1.21 14.21 -4.19
N ALA A 346 -1.62 13.00 -4.59
CA ALA A 346 -1.43 12.55 -5.96
C ALA A 346 -2.35 13.31 -6.92
N GLN A 347 -2.07 13.19 -8.22
CA GLN A 347 -2.87 13.82 -9.27
C GLN A 347 -4.34 13.38 -9.16
N PRO A 348 -5.30 14.31 -9.01
CA PRO A 348 -6.71 14.00 -9.09
C PRO A 348 -7.07 13.44 -10.47
N PHE A 349 -7.80 12.34 -10.53
CA PHE A 349 -8.28 11.77 -11.79
C PHE A 349 -9.80 11.60 -11.79
N SER A 350 -10.41 11.76 -12.96
CA SER A 350 -11.85 11.63 -13.16
C SER A 350 -12.27 10.16 -13.07
N LEU A 351 -13.29 9.89 -12.25
CA LEU A 351 -13.89 8.56 -12.15
C LEU A 351 -14.56 8.17 -13.47
N LYS A 352 -15.23 9.12 -14.13
CA LYS A 352 -15.86 8.92 -15.43
C LYS A 352 -14.84 8.47 -16.48
N GLU A 353 -13.74 9.20 -16.63
CA GLU A 353 -12.69 8.86 -17.61
C GLU A 353 -12.06 7.50 -17.32
N TYR A 354 -11.80 7.20 -16.04
CA TYR A 354 -11.26 5.90 -15.62
C TYR A 354 -12.19 4.75 -16.00
N LEU A 355 -13.50 4.87 -15.68
CA LEU A 355 -14.48 3.83 -15.95
C LEU A 355 -14.72 3.63 -17.45
N GLN A 356 -14.74 4.71 -18.23
CA GLN A 356 -14.86 4.63 -19.69
C GLN A 356 -13.65 3.92 -20.32
N SER A 357 -12.44 4.25 -19.86
CA SER A 357 -11.21 3.61 -20.32
C SER A 357 -11.20 2.12 -19.98
N ALA A 358 -11.58 1.75 -18.75
CA ALA A 358 -11.66 0.36 -18.33
C ALA A 358 -12.69 -0.46 -19.13
N GLN A 359 -13.83 0.14 -19.49
CA GLN A 359 -14.83 -0.50 -20.35
C GLN A 359 -14.29 -0.76 -21.76
N TYR A 360 -13.58 0.22 -22.33
CA TYR A 360 -12.97 0.09 -23.66
C TYR A 360 -11.96 -1.05 -23.72
N THR A 361 -11.01 -1.10 -22.77
CA THR A 361 -9.99 -2.17 -22.67
C THR A 361 -10.64 -3.56 -22.51
N ASN A 362 -11.70 -3.67 -21.72
CA ASN A 362 -12.42 -4.95 -21.53
C ASN A 362 -13.15 -5.39 -22.82
N MET A 363 -13.65 -4.46 -23.63
CA MET A 363 -14.26 -4.78 -24.92
C MET A 363 -13.23 -5.25 -25.95
N GLU A 364 -12.06 -4.61 -26.03
CA GLU A 364 -10.96 -5.05 -26.90
C GLU A 364 -10.44 -6.43 -26.51
N ALA A 365 -10.15 -6.65 -25.22
CA ALA A 365 -9.72 -7.96 -24.74
C ALA A 365 -10.75 -9.07 -25.01
N ARG A 366 -12.06 -8.75 -25.00
CA ARG A 366 -13.13 -9.69 -25.39
C ARG A 366 -13.12 -9.99 -26.88
N LYS A 367 -12.84 -9.01 -27.75
CA LYS A 367 -12.73 -9.20 -29.20
C LYS A 367 -11.51 -10.05 -29.55
N GLU A 368 -10.35 -9.75 -28.98
CA GLU A 368 -9.13 -10.55 -29.17
C GLU A 368 -9.30 -12.00 -28.71
N ASN A 369 -9.94 -12.24 -27.57
CA ASN A 369 -10.22 -13.61 -27.10
C ASN A 369 -11.20 -14.36 -28.03
N LEU A 370 -12.14 -13.66 -28.67
CA LEU A 370 -13.04 -14.27 -29.66
C LEU A 370 -12.33 -14.61 -30.97
N GLU A 371 -11.44 -13.74 -31.43
CA GLU A 371 -10.63 -13.93 -32.64
C GLU A 371 -9.56 -15.01 -32.45
N SER A 372 -8.90 -15.04 -31.28
CA SER A 372 -7.95 -16.08 -30.88
C SER A 372 -8.59 -17.46 -30.79
N ARG A 373 -9.84 -17.55 -30.29
CA ARG A 373 -10.64 -18.78 -30.27
C ARG A 373 -11.07 -19.24 -31.65
N ARG A 374 -11.13 -18.34 -32.63
CA ARG A 374 -11.49 -18.65 -34.01
C ARG A 374 -10.28 -19.13 -34.82
N ASN A 375 -9.08 -18.70 -34.44
CA ASN A 375 -7.82 -19.05 -35.11
C ASN A 375 -7.02 -20.20 -34.47
N SER A 376 -7.48 -20.77 -33.34
CA SER A 376 -6.69 -21.77 -32.58
C SER A 376 -7.50 -23.04 -32.24
N PHE A 377 -7.57 -23.99 -33.16
CA PHE A 377 -7.90 -25.40 -32.85
C PHE A 377 -6.62 -26.25 -32.71
N SER A 378 -5.52 -25.66 -32.22
CA SER A 378 -4.26 -26.38 -31.98
C SER A 378 -3.22 -25.53 -31.23
N ARG A 379 -3.49 -25.12 -29.98
CA ARG A 379 -2.42 -24.92 -28.98
C ARG A 379 -2.98 -24.72 -27.58
N ALA A 380 -2.37 -25.41 -26.64
CA ALA A 380 -2.72 -25.41 -25.23
C ALA A 380 -2.61 -24.02 -24.61
N ARG A 381 -3.51 -23.77 -23.64
CA ARG A 381 -3.69 -22.56 -22.83
C ARG A 381 -2.35 -21.92 -22.38
N ARG A 382 -2.00 -20.78 -22.96
CA ARG A 382 -1.19 -19.74 -22.30
C ARG A 382 -2.16 -18.78 -21.62
N SER A 383 -2.38 -18.94 -20.32
CA SER A 383 -3.13 -17.95 -19.55
C SER A 383 -2.24 -16.72 -19.37
N SER A 384 -2.62 -15.58 -19.97
CA SER A 384 -2.01 -14.29 -19.64
C SER A 384 -2.21 -14.04 -18.14
N GLY A 385 -1.15 -14.20 -17.36
CA GLY A 385 -1.14 -14.10 -15.91
C GLY A 385 -1.39 -12.67 -15.46
N LYS A 386 -2.65 -12.24 -15.38
CA LYS A 386 -3.01 -11.17 -14.45
C LYS A 386 -2.89 -11.78 -13.06
N LEU A 387 -1.80 -11.49 -12.34
CA LEU A 387 -1.68 -11.78 -10.92
C LEU A 387 -2.83 -11.09 -10.19
N ARG A 388 -3.62 -11.86 -9.45
CA ARG A 388 -4.84 -11.38 -8.82
C ARG A 388 -4.77 -11.69 -7.33
N PRO A 389 -4.49 -10.70 -6.48
CA PRO A 389 -4.63 -10.86 -5.04
C PRO A 389 -6.09 -11.24 -4.73
N SER A 390 -6.33 -12.42 -4.16
CA SER A 390 -7.66 -12.82 -3.70
C SER A 390 -7.93 -12.15 -2.37
N GLY A 391 -8.46 -10.93 -2.42
CA GLY A 391 -9.07 -10.25 -1.27
C GLY A 391 -10.58 -10.49 -1.29
N SER A 392 -11.16 -10.85 -0.14
CA SER A 392 -12.61 -11.01 -0.04
C SER A 392 -13.31 -9.64 -0.15
N LEU A 393 -13.79 -9.33 -1.35
CA LEU A 393 -14.70 -8.20 -1.56
C LEU A 393 -16.10 -8.66 -1.20
N THR A 394 -16.45 -8.54 0.07
CA THR A 394 -17.87 -8.52 0.43
C THR A 394 -18.44 -7.20 -0.10
N SER A 395 -19.02 -7.24 -1.29
CA SER A 395 -19.86 -6.14 -1.81
C SER A 395 -20.80 -5.68 -0.71
N LEU A 396 -21.04 -4.36 -0.59
CA LEU A 396 -22.16 -3.70 0.12
C LEU A 396 -23.50 -4.46 0.02
N TYR A 397 -23.65 -5.18 -1.08
CA TYR A 397 -24.83 -5.91 -1.45
C TYR A 397 -24.66 -7.40 -1.14
N GLY A 398 -25.58 -7.91 -0.35
CA GLY A 398 -25.69 -9.32 -0.03
C GLY A 398 -26.49 -10.10 -1.06
N THR A 399 -26.82 -9.54 -2.22
CA THR A 399 -27.46 -10.30 -3.30
C THR A 399 -26.37 -10.93 -4.18
N ASP A 400 -26.64 -12.15 -4.59
CA ASP A 400 -25.81 -12.94 -5.50
C ASP A 400 -25.93 -12.48 -6.96
N VAL A 401 -26.38 -11.24 -7.20
CA VAL A 401 -26.60 -10.64 -8.53
C VAL A 401 -25.98 -9.25 -8.60
N VAL A 402 -24.73 -9.11 -8.15
CA VAL A 402 -23.89 -7.98 -8.58
C VAL A 402 -23.07 -8.50 -9.74
N VAL A 403 -23.22 -7.86 -10.90
CA VAL A 403 -22.49 -8.19 -12.13
C VAL A 403 -21.01 -8.31 -11.78
N GLU A 404 -20.43 -9.48 -12.00
CA GLU A 404 -19.05 -9.81 -11.61
C GLU A 404 -18.05 -8.77 -12.15
N ASP A 405 -18.34 -8.21 -13.32
CA ASP A 405 -17.62 -7.11 -13.99
C ASP A 405 -17.56 -5.82 -13.12
N GLN A 406 -18.61 -5.48 -12.37
CA GLN A 406 -18.60 -4.31 -11.46
C GLN A 406 -17.68 -4.53 -10.26
N ARG A 407 -17.70 -5.74 -9.66
CA ARG A 407 -16.80 -6.06 -8.54
C ARG A 407 -15.34 -6.00 -8.95
N GLN A 408 -15.04 -6.47 -10.17
CA GLN A 408 -13.70 -6.39 -10.73
C GLN A 408 -13.27 -4.93 -10.95
N THR A 409 -14.16 -4.09 -11.49
CA THR A 409 -13.88 -2.66 -11.71
C THR A 409 -13.56 -1.93 -10.40
N VAL A 410 -14.33 -2.20 -9.34
CA VAL A 410 -14.07 -1.65 -7.99
C VAL A 410 -12.71 -2.11 -7.47
N LYS A 411 -12.36 -3.39 -7.67
CA LYS A 411 -11.07 -3.95 -7.26
C LYS A 411 -9.92 -3.26 -7.97
N ASP A 412 -10.01 -3.13 -9.29
CA ASP A 412 -8.96 -2.53 -10.11
C ASP A 412 -8.77 -1.06 -9.74
N LEU A 413 -9.86 -0.29 -9.61
CA LEU A 413 -9.75 1.10 -9.14
C LEU A 413 -9.08 1.19 -7.76
N ALA A 414 -9.47 0.31 -6.82
CA ALA A 414 -8.88 0.33 -5.49
C ALA A 414 -7.38 -0.02 -5.50
N GLN A 415 -6.97 -1.00 -6.31
CA GLN A 415 -5.55 -1.35 -6.49
C GLN A 415 -4.76 -0.23 -7.15
N HIS A 416 -5.33 0.42 -8.17
CA HIS A 416 -4.72 1.57 -8.82
C HIS A 416 -4.49 2.72 -7.85
N VAL A 417 -5.45 3.00 -6.97
CA VAL A 417 -5.30 4.03 -5.91
C VAL A 417 -4.18 3.67 -4.95
N VAL A 418 -4.13 2.41 -4.47
CA VAL A 418 -3.05 1.97 -3.56
C VAL A 418 -1.69 2.12 -4.23
N TYR A 419 -1.55 1.62 -5.45
CA TYR A 419 -0.33 1.73 -6.23
C TYR A 419 0.10 3.20 -6.41
N THR A 420 -0.84 4.08 -6.73
CA THR A 420 -0.58 5.50 -6.95
C THR A 420 -0.11 6.22 -5.69
N PHE A 421 -0.71 5.98 -4.51
CA PHE A 421 -0.23 6.64 -3.29
C PHE A 421 1.12 6.07 -2.81
N VAL A 422 1.43 4.81 -3.09
CA VAL A 422 2.73 4.22 -2.77
C VAL A 422 3.81 4.84 -3.65
N ASN A 423 3.56 4.97 -4.95
CA ASN A 423 4.54 5.56 -5.87
C ASN A 423 4.70 7.07 -5.73
N SER A 424 3.64 7.79 -5.36
CA SER A 424 3.72 9.23 -5.05
C SER A 424 4.21 9.53 -3.63
N SER A 425 4.46 8.50 -2.81
CA SER A 425 4.98 8.69 -1.45
C SER A 425 6.44 9.16 -1.47
N THR A 426 6.68 10.24 -0.74
CA THR A 426 8.02 10.76 -0.49
C THR A 426 8.80 9.90 0.50
N ILE A 427 10.09 9.73 0.25
CA ILE A 427 10.97 8.97 1.14
C ILE A 427 11.62 9.94 2.15
N MET A 428 11.37 9.72 3.44
CA MET A 428 11.94 10.52 4.53
C MET A 428 13.36 10.08 4.89
N CYS A 429 14.13 10.93 5.57
CA CYS A 429 15.51 10.61 5.97
C CYS A 429 15.58 9.42 6.94
N THR A 430 14.62 9.29 7.86
CA THR A 430 14.54 8.14 8.78
C THR A 430 14.26 6.84 8.03
N THR A 431 13.42 6.87 7.00
CA THR A 431 13.19 5.74 6.10
C THR A 431 14.45 5.33 5.36
N MET A 432 15.20 6.28 4.79
CA MET A 432 16.46 5.97 4.09
C MET A 432 17.52 5.39 5.03
N LEU A 433 17.71 5.98 6.21
CA LEU A 433 18.66 5.49 7.18
C LEU A 433 18.29 4.08 7.64
N ALA A 434 17.03 3.87 8.05
CA ALA A 434 16.56 2.54 8.47
C ALA A 434 16.71 1.51 7.35
N PHE A 435 16.39 1.88 6.11
CA PHE A 435 16.51 1.01 4.95
C PHE A 435 17.96 0.61 4.65
N LEU A 436 18.92 1.54 4.72
CA LEU A 436 20.33 1.22 4.57
C LEU A 436 20.85 0.29 5.65
N LEU A 437 20.43 0.52 6.89
CA LEU A 437 20.87 -0.30 8.02
C LEU A 437 20.33 -1.73 7.95
N VAL A 438 19.12 -1.96 7.42
CA VAL A 438 18.58 -3.33 7.28
C VAL A 438 19.05 -4.05 6.01
N THR A 439 19.52 -3.31 4.99
CA THR A 439 19.93 -3.89 3.69
C THR A 439 21.44 -3.97 3.52
N LYS A 440 22.16 -2.85 3.64
CA LYS A 440 23.61 -2.78 3.35
C LYS A 440 24.47 -2.82 4.61
N HIS A 441 24.02 -2.21 5.70
CA HIS A 441 24.82 -1.94 6.90
C HIS A 441 24.27 -2.65 8.16
N ARG A 442 23.88 -3.93 8.04
CA ARG A 442 23.27 -4.72 9.13
C ARG A 442 24.18 -4.89 10.35
N LYS A 443 25.49 -4.84 10.17
CA LYS A 443 26.50 -4.89 11.25
C LYS A 443 26.88 -3.51 11.80
N GLY A 444 26.22 -2.46 11.32
CA GLY A 444 26.60 -1.08 11.56
C GLY A 444 27.71 -0.59 10.62
N ALA A 445 27.88 0.73 10.57
CA ALA A 445 28.85 1.40 9.70
C ALA A 445 29.38 2.67 10.35
N ARG A 446 30.56 3.10 9.86
CA ARG A 446 31.11 4.43 10.19
C ARG A 446 30.28 5.52 9.53
N LEU A 447 30.26 6.71 10.11
CA LEU A 447 29.56 7.86 9.53
C LEU A 447 29.99 8.12 8.07
N GLU A 448 31.27 7.99 7.75
CA GLU A 448 31.79 8.25 6.39
C GLU A 448 31.25 7.24 5.35
N GLU A 449 31.29 5.95 5.67
CA GLU A 449 30.76 4.86 4.83
C GLU A 449 29.24 4.99 4.66
N LEU A 450 28.56 5.36 5.74
CA LEU A 450 27.12 5.57 5.76
C LEU A 450 26.74 6.81 4.92
N VAL A 451 27.52 7.88 4.98
CA VAL A 451 27.32 9.08 4.15
C VAL A 451 27.43 8.75 2.66
N GLN A 452 28.45 7.99 2.25
CA GLN A 452 28.61 7.55 0.86
C GLN A 452 27.40 6.72 0.41
N SER A 453 26.99 5.75 1.24
CA SER A 453 25.83 4.90 0.94
C SER A 453 24.50 5.67 0.95
N PHE A 454 24.39 6.71 1.77
CA PHE A 454 23.21 7.55 1.87
C PHE A 454 23.03 8.47 0.67
N GLU A 455 24.11 9.10 0.20
CA GLU A 455 24.06 9.90 -1.04
C GLU A 455 23.81 9.00 -2.26
N TRP A 456 24.48 7.84 -2.34
CA TRP A 456 24.18 6.84 -3.39
C TRP A 456 22.70 6.44 -3.38
N LEU A 457 22.14 6.11 -2.22
CA LEU A 457 20.72 5.76 -2.13
C LEU A 457 19.81 6.92 -2.53
N LYS A 458 20.18 8.15 -2.18
CA LYS A 458 19.41 9.35 -2.58
C LYS A 458 19.37 9.48 -4.09
N GLU A 459 20.52 9.35 -4.75
CA GLU A 459 20.65 9.39 -6.21
C GLU A 459 19.80 8.29 -6.85
N GLU A 460 19.88 7.06 -6.34
CA GLU A 460 19.10 5.91 -6.84
C GLU A 460 17.58 6.11 -6.73
N ILE A 461 17.11 6.69 -5.63
CA ILE A 461 15.69 7.01 -5.41
C ILE A 461 15.25 8.09 -6.40
N THR A 462 16.04 9.17 -6.54
CA THR A 462 15.71 10.27 -7.45
C THR A 462 15.77 9.88 -8.93
N PHE A 463 16.73 9.03 -9.31
CA PHE A 463 16.85 8.49 -10.66
C PHE A 463 15.60 7.69 -11.07
N ARG A 464 14.95 7.03 -10.10
CA ARG A 464 13.69 6.30 -10.28
C ARG A 464 12.45 7.21 -10.23
N GLY A 465 12.62 8.52 -10.24
CA GLY A 465 11.53 9.49 -10.23
C GLY A 465 10.79 9.58 -8.89
N ARG A 466 11.40 9.13 -7.79
CA ARG A 466 10.83 9.20 -6.44
C ARG A 466 11.38 10.42 -5.71
N ASP A 467 10.53 11.10 -4.95
CA ASP A 467 10.89 12.32 -4.24
C ASP A 467 11.41 12.02 -2.82
N VAL A 468 12.36 12.84 -2.35
CA VAL A 468 12.96 12.76 -1.01
C VAL A 468 12.48 13.92 -0.15
N GLY A 469 11.98 13.61 1.04
CA GLY A 469 11.27 14.54 1.92
C GLY A 469 12.15 15.49 2.76
N PHE A 470 13.43 15.66 2.42
CA PHE A 470 14.39 16.39 3.25
C PHE A 470 15.47 17.10 2.42
N VAL A 471 16.14 18.07 3.03
CA VAL A 471 17.25 18.82 2.44
C VAL A 471 18.34 18.99 3.49
N GLY A 472 19.61 18.93 3.08
CA GLY A 472 20.75 19.14 3.96
C GLY A 472 21.95 18.30 3.54
N ARG A 473 23.05 18.47 4.27
CA ARG A 473 24.25 17.64 4.08
C ARG A 473 24.03 16.27 4.72
N ALA A 474 24.38 15.19 4.02
CA ALA A 474 24.19 13.82 4.50
C ALA A 474 24.64 13.57 5.96
N PRO A 475 25.83 14.01 6.43
CA PRO A 475 26.25 13.74 7.80
C PRO A 475 25.28 14.28 8.86
N THR A 476 24.77 15.50 8.65
CA THR A 476 23.82 16.14 9.58
C THR A 476 22.44 15.48 9.51
N VAL A 477 22.01 15.09 8.30
CA VAL A 477 20.73 14.40 8.09
C VAL A 477 20.74 13.02 8.75
N ILE A 478 21.84 12.28 8.64
CA ILE A 478 22.00 10.95 9.26
C ILE A 478 21.93 11.05 10.78
N GLN A 479 22.66 12.00 11.38
CA GLN A 479 22.62 12.24 12.83
C GLN A 479 21.20 12.57 13.29
N TYR A 480 20.54 13.51 12.59
CA TYR A 480 19.14 13.86 12.87
C TYR A 480 18.21 12.65 12.77
N ALA A 481 18.31 11.87 11.69
CA ALA A 481 17.48 10.69 11.47
C ALA A 481 17.68 9.65 12.58
N ALA A 482 18.93 9.42 13.00
CA ALA A 482 19.24 8.51 14.11
C ALA A 482 18.68 9.02 15.45
N ASP A 483 18.74 10.34 15.71
CA ASP A 483 18.14 10.95 16.91
C ASP A 483 16.63 10.79 16.93
N VAL A 484 15.96 10.95 15.78
CA VAL A 484 14.51 10.80 15.65
C VAL A 484 14.08 9.34 15.83
N LEU A 485 14.80 8.39 15.24
CA LEU A 485 14.54 6.95 15.44
C LEU A 485 14.75 6.57 16.92
N GLY A 486 15.84 7.05 17.52
CA GLY A 486 16.20 6.85 18.91
C GLY A 486 17.02 5.58 19.15
N ASP A 487 17.65 5.52 20.33
CA ASP A 487 18.69 4.53 20.64
C ASP A 487 18.17 3.08 20.75
N ASN A 488 16.86 2.89 20.88
CA ASN A 488 16.22 1.57 20.83
C ASN A 488 16.25 0.94 19.44
N VAL A 489 16.39 1.75 18.39
CA VAL A 489 16.32 1.33 16.98
C VAL A 489 17.67 1.45 16.31
N VAL A 490 18.40 2.55 16.58
CA VAL A 490 19.74 2.81 16.05
C VAL A 490 20.65 3.27 17.17
N LYS A 491 21.64 2.46 17.54
CA LYS A 491 22.66 2.80 18.52
C LYS A 491 23.72 3.70 17.89
N LYS A 492 24.14 4.73 18.63
CA LYS A 492 25.22 5.63 18.26
C LYS A 492 26.32 5.56 19.31
N TYR A 493 27.57 5.42 18.87
CA TYR A 493 28.72 5.46 19.78
C TYR A 493 29.95 6.02 19.07
N SER A 494 30.81 6.67 19.85
CA SER A 494 32.12 7.16 19.40
C SER A 494 33.21 6.18 19.82
N VAL A 495 34.16 5.92 18.92
CA VAL A 495 35.39 5.19 19.24
C VAL A 495 36.59 6.12 18.98
N PRO A 496 37.58 6.22 19.89
CA PRO A 496 38.80 6.96 19.62
C PRO A 496 39.50 6.37 18.38
N ALA A 497 39.95 7.21 17.44
CA ALA A 497 40.76 6.74 16.33
C ALA A 497 42.05 6.09 16.87
N ASP A 498 42.38 4.90 16.38
CA ASP A 498 43.58 4.16 16.76
C ASP A 498 44.83 4.87 16.19
N ASP A 499 45.84 5.12 17.03
CA ASP A 499 47.07 5.86 16.70
C ASP A 499 47.87 5.23 15.54
N SER A 500 47.53 4.01 15.13
CA SER A 500 48.21 3.21 14.11
C SER A 500 47.83 3.56 12.65
N LEU A 501 46.76 4.34 12.43
CA LEU A 501 46.28 4.75 11.09
C LEU A 501 46.46 6.25 10.80
N ALA A 502 46.98 7.02 11.76
CA ALA A 502 47.23 8.45 11.63
C ALA A 502 48.60 8.71 10.98
N GLY A 503 48.67 8.62 9.65
CA GLY A 503 49.85 9.03 8.87
C GLY A 503 50.07 10.54 8.78
N SER A 504 49.37 11.34 9.59
CA SER A 504 49.42 12.81 9.59
C SER A 504 49.41 13.35 11.02
N GLU A 505 50.36 14.21 11.36
CA GLU A 505 50.50 14.82 12.70
C GLU A 505 49.30 15.70 13.13
N ASP A 506 48.31 15.92 12.25
CA ASP A 506 47.10 16.71 12.50
C ASP A 506 45.87 15.91 13.00
N SER A 507 45.95 14.58 13.11
CA SER A 507 44.78 13.72 13.45
C SER A 507 44.81 13.10 14.86
N ILE A 508 45.53 13.72 15.80
CA ILE A 508 45.52 13.32 17.21
C ILE A 508 44.16 13.70 17.83
N GLY A 509 43.32 12.69 18.13
CA GLY A 509 42.08 12.86 18.89
C GLY A 509 40.77 12.90 18.08
N THR A 510 40.74 12.41 16.85
CA THR A 510 39.49 12.34 16.08
C THR A 510 38.61 11.19 16.57
N GLU A 511 37.45 11.48 17.15
CA GLU A 511 36.44 10.46 17.49
C GLU A 511 35.72 9.97 16.23
N LEU A 512 35.73 8.66 15.99
CA LEU A 512 34.99 8.03 14.90
C LEU A 512 33.57 7.68 15.37
N MET A 513 32.57 8.27 14.72
CA MET A 513 31.15 8.01 14.98
C MET A 513 30.68 6.75 14.26
N TYR A 514 30.07 5.82 15.00
CA TYR A 514 29.45 4.60 14.49
C TYR A 514 27.94 4.60 14.69
N PHE A 515 27.25 3.99 13.74
CA PHE A 515 25.80 3.79 13.75
C PHE A 515 25.52 2.30 13.58
N GLU A 516 24.83 1.69 14.53
CA GLU A 516 24.54 0.26 14.54
C GLU A 516 23.03 0.02 14.69
N PRO A 517 22.41 -0.78 13.81
CA PRO A 517 21.01 -1.11 13.94
C PRO A 517 20.77 -2.10 15.08
N VAL A 518 19.63 -1.97 15.74
CA VAL A 518 19.14 -2.99 16.66
C VAL A 518 18.40 -4.07 15.86
N THR A 519 19.07 -5.19 15.60
CA THR A 519 18.54 -6.32 14.81
C THR A 519 17.89 -7.42 15.67
N CYS A 520 17.89 -7.27 16.99
CA CYS A 520 17.24 -8.23 17.89
C CYS A 520 15.73 -8.00 18.00
N LEU A 521 14.99 -9.07 18.32
CA LEU A 521 13.57 -8.96 18.68
C LEU A 521 13.42 -8.25 20.05
N PRO A 522 12.41 -7.38 20.21
CA PRO A 522 11.36 -7.07 19.24
C PRO A 522 11.63 -5.79 18.42
N ASP A 523 12.74 -5.08 18.69
CA ASP A 523 13.03 -3.74 18.16
C ASP A 523 13.31 -3.73 16.64
N VAL A 524 13.81 -4.85 16.09
CA VAL A 524 14.01 -5.02 14.63
C VAL A 524 12.71 -4.79 13.83
N PHE A 525 11.54 -5.04 14.42
CA PHE A 525 10.26 -4.76 13.78
C PHE A 525 9.99 -3.26 13.61
N GLU A 526 10.39 -2.44 14.59
CA GLU A 526 10.29 -0.99 14.46
C GLU A 526 11.26 -0.47 13.41
N LEU A 527 12.50 -0.96 13.40
CA LEU A 527 13.47 -0.63 12.35
C LEU A 527 12.93 -1.00 10.96
N ARG A 528 12.40 -2.21 10.82
CA ARG A 528 11.81 -2.71 9.57
C ARG A 528 10.62 -1.88 9.14
N TYR A 529 9.76 -1.49 10.08
CA TYR A 529 8.61 -0.61 9.79
C TYR A 529 9.05 0.65 9.05
N TYR A 530 10.08 1.34 9.56
CA TYR A 530 10.57 2.58 8.94
C TYR A 530 11.24 2.32 7.59
N ALA A 531 11.94 1.19 7.43
CA ALA A 531 12.57 0.78 6.18
C ALA A 531 11.56 0.40 5.07
N SER A 532 10.37 -0.10 5.44
CA SER A 532 9.38 -0.63 4.49
C SER A 532 8.95 0.35 3.38
N GLY A 533 8.98 1.67 3.65
CA GLY A 533 8.62 2.68 2.65
C GLY A 533 9.51 2.69 1.40
N ALA A 534 10.79 2.35 1.56
CA ALA A 534 11.77 2.36 0.47
C ALA A 534 11.78 1.07 -0.37
N ILE A 535 11.22 -0.04 0.13
CA ILE A 535 11.21 -1.33 -0.58
C ILE A 535 10.57 -1.21 -1.97
N SER A 536 9.46 -0.46 -2.05
CA SER A 536 8.72 -0.25 -3.31
C SER A 536 9.57 0.36 -4.44
N VAL A 537 10.66 1.05 -4.10
CA VAL A 537 11.57 1.69 -5.07
C VAL A 537 12.40 0.67 -5.83
N PHE A 538 12.80 -0.43 -5.18
CA PHE A 538 13.72 -1.44 -5.72
C PHE A 538 13.05 -2.79 -5.97
N LEU A 539 11.74 -2.88 -5.76
CA LEU A 539 11.00 -4.14 -5.69
C LEU A 539 11.13 -4.97 -6.96
N MET A 540 10.94 -4.37 -8.14
CA MET A 540 10.94 -5.10 -9.41
C MET A 540 12.34 -5.61 -9.77
N GLU A 541 13.36 -4.77 -9.59
CA GLU A 541 14.77 -5.14 -9.78
C GLU A 541 15.21 -6.22 -8.79
N SER A 542 14.71 -6.18 -7.55
CA SER A 542 14.97 -7.19 -6.53
C SER A 542 14.35 -8.55 -6.89
N ILE A 543 13.14 -8.57 -7.49
CA ILE A 543 12.54 -9.81 -7.98
C ILE A 543 13.43 -10.45 -9.05
N ILE A 544 13.87 -9.67 -10.05
CA ILE A 544 14.75 -10.20 -11.10
C ILE A 544 16.07 -10.68 -10.50
N ALA A 545 16.70 -9.89 -9.62
CA ALA A 545 17.95 -10.28 -8.98
C ALA A 545 17.83 -11.59 -8.19
N THR A 546 16.78 -11.75 -7.38
CA THR A 546 16.48 -12.99 -6.66
C THR A 546 16.28 -14.17 -7.61
N THR A 547 15.59 -13.97 -8.73
CA THR A 547 15.33 -15.06 -9.69
C THR A 547 16.57 -15.42 -10.50
N VAL A 548 17.43 -14.46 -10.82
CA VAL A 548 18.74 -14.72 -11.43
C VAL A 548 19.59 -15.53 -10.46
N TYR A 549 19.64 -15.15 -9.19
CA TYR A 549 20.33 -15.91 -8.15
C TYR A 549 19.80 -17.35 -8.05
N GLY A 550 18.49 -17.56 -7.99
CA GLY A 550 17.89 -18.90 -7.90
C GLY A 550 17.88 -19.71 -9.20
N VAL A 551 18.27 -19.15 -10.34
CA VAL A 551 18.57 -19.95 -11.55
C VAL A 551 20.06 -20.27 -11.61
N ALA A 552 20.90 -19.39 -11.06
CA ALA A 552 22.35 -19.52 -11.08
C ALA A 552 22.93 -20.20 -9.82
N SER A 553 22.12 -20.55 -8.83
CA SER A 553 22.57 -20.91 -7.47
C SER A 553 23.54 -22.09 -7.42
N ASP A 554 23.44 -23.03 -8.36
CA ASP A 554 24.37 -24.17 -8.45
C ASP A 554 25.77 -23.77 -8.95
N ASP A 555 25.86 -22.67 -9.72
CA ASP A 555 27.09 -22.19 -10.37
C ASP A 555 27.63 -20.89 -9.74
N LEU A 556 26.83 -20.20 -8.92
CA LEU A 556 27.10 -18.85 -8.42
C LEU A 556 27.35 -18.87 -6.90
N ASP A 557 28.61 -19.11 -6.50
CA ASP A 557 29.01 -18.94 -5.11
C ASP A 557 29.26 -17.46 -4.82
N ILE A 558 28.28 -16.77 -4.23
CA ILE A 558 28.38 -15.34 -3.84
C ILE A 558 29.62 -15.07 -2.96
N ARG A 559 30.18 -16.09 -2.29
CA ARG A 559 31.38 -15.94 -1.43
C ARG A 559 32.69 -16.00 -2.21
N HIS A 560 32.68 -16.46 -3.47
CA HIS A 560 33.86 -16.61 -4.31
C HIS A 560 33.67 -15.92 -5.69
N ILE A 561 34.42 -14.83 -5.89
CA ILE A 561 34.29 -13.78 -6.94
C ILE A 561 34.44 -14.27 -8.41
N SER A 562 34.60 -15.57 -8.71
CA SER A 562 34.76 -15.99 -10.11
C SER A 562 33.42 -16.24 -10.79
N THR A 563 32.85 -15.21 -11.45
CA THR A 563 31.59 -15.32 -12.21
C THR A 563 31.77 -15.48 -13.72
N THR A 564 33.00 -15.73 -14.18
CA THR A 564 33.38 -15.58 -15.59
C THR A 564 32.59 -16.43 -16.59
N ASP A 565 31.90 -17.50 -16.16
CA ASP A 565 31.16 -18.43 -17.04
C ASP A 565 29.73 -18.76 -16.58
N VAL A 566 29.03 -17.86 -15.85
CA VAL A 566 27.64 -18.11 -15.44
C VAL A 566 26.64 -17.54 -16.45
N PHE A 567 25.82 -18.42 -17.03
CA PHE A 567 24.80 -18.07 -18.02
C PHE A 567 23.42 -18.52 -17.56
N VAL A 568 22.45 -17.62 -17.67
CA VAL A 568 21.04 -17.90 -17.34
C VAL A 568 20.15 -17.70 -18.56
N SER A 569 19.08 -18.49 -18.66
CA SER A 569 18.08 -18.34 -19.70
C SER A 569 17.14 -17.18 -19.38
N HIS A 570 16.97 -16.25 -20.33
CA HIS A 570 16.03 -15.14 -20.21
C HIS A 570 14.60 -15.63 -19.88
N ASP A 571 14.12 -16.65 -20.59
CA ASP A 571 12.74 -17.12 -20.44
C ASP A 571 12.51 -17.81 -19.10
N GLU A 572 13.51 -18.53 -18.60
CA GLU A 572 13.46 -19.19 -17.30
C GLU A 572 13.43 -18.17 -16.15
N VAL A 573 14.28 -17.14 -16.22
CA VAL A 573 14.28 -16.02 -15.25
C VAL A 573 12.91 -15.34 -15.24
N MET A 574 12.34 -15.06 -16.41
CA MET A 574 11.03 -14.41 -16.53
C MET A 574 9.89 -15.29 -16.00
N GLU A 575 9.93 -16.60 -16.23
CA GLU A 575 8.94 -17.54 -15.69
C GLU A 575 9.04 -17.65 -14.16
N LYS A 576 10.25 -17.87 -13.62
CA LYS A 576 10.47 -17.91 -12.16
C LYS A 576 10.07 -16.57 -11.52
N ALA A 577 10.36 -15.43 -12.15
CA ALA A 577 9.98 -14.11 -11.65
C ALA A 577 8.46 -13.89 -11.58
N GLN A 578 7.71 -14.32 -12.60
CA GLN A 578 6.25 -14.26 -12.56
C GLN A 578 5.68 -15.15 -11.45
N ARG A 579 6.26 -16.32 -11.24
CA ARG A 579 5.87 -17.27 -10.18
C ARG A 579 6.18 -16.70 -8.79
N LEU A 580 7.32 -16.04 -8.60
CA LEU A 580 7.70 -15.35 -7.37
C LEU A 580 6.78 -14.16 -7.08
N CYS A 581 6.44 -13.34 -8.08
CA CYS A 581 5.44 -12.27 -7.93
C CYS A 581 4.07 -12.83 -7.53
N ALA A 582 3.66 -13.99 -8.05
CA ALA A 582 2.41 -14.64 -7.66
C ALA A 582 2.40 -15.04 -6.19
N LEU A 583 3.53 -15.52 -5.68
CA LEU A 583 3.71 -15.91 -4.29
C LEU A 583 3.68 -14.68 -3.37
N LEU A 584 4.33 -13.58 -3.76
CA LEU A 584 4.44 -12.35 -2.97
C LEU A 584 3.30 -11.34 -3.20
N GLN A 585 2.23 -11.71 -3.92
CA GLN A 585 1.12 -10.81 -4.27
C GLN A 585 0.31 -10.27 -3.07
N TYR A 586 0.46 -10.89 -1.89
CA TYR A 586 -0.14 -10.42 -0.65
C TYR A 586 0.79 -9.52 0.17
N GLU A 587 2.06 -9.47 -0.19
CA GLU A 587 3.05 -8.58 0.42
C GLU A 587 3.18 -7.27 -0.33
N PHE A 588 3.09 -7.32 -1.67
CA PHE A 588 3.33 -6.18 -2.53
C PHE A 588 2.31 -6.05 -3.65
N LEU A 589 2.12 -4.81 -4.09
CA LEU A 589 1.44 -4.48 -5.34
C LEU A 589 2.51 -4.11 -6.37
N PHE A 590 2.82 -5.06 -7.25
CA PHE A 590 3.89 -4.93 -8.24
C PHE A 590 3.54 -3.95 -9.35
N VAL A 591 2.32 -4.03 -9.88
CA VAL A 591 1.87 -3.24 -11.04
C VAL A 591 0.45 -2.71 -10.82
N PRO A 592 0.10 -1.55 -11.39
CA PRO A 592 -1.28 -1.11 -11.43
C PRO A 592 -2.06 -2.02 -12.41
N PRO A 593 -3.38 -2.16 -12.26
CA PRO A 593 -4.18 -3.09 -13.06
C PRO A 593 -4.27 -2.74 -14.56
N CYS A 594 -3.87 -1.52 -14.92
CA CYS A 594 -3.77 -1.05 -16.31
C CYS A 594 -2.46 -1.47 -17.00
N THR A 595 -1.50 -2.06 -16.28
CA THR A 595 -0.19 -2.46 -16.83
C THR A 595 -0.01 -3.98 -16.79
N SER A 596 0.74 -4.52 -17.75
CA SER A 596 1.14 -5.92 -17.75
C SER A 596 2.37 -6.15 -16.87
N LEU A 597 2.30 -7.15 -15.99
CA LEU A 597 3.44 -7.56 -15.16
C LEU A 597 4.68 -7.93 -15.99
N GLY A 598 4.48 -8.63 -17.11
CA GLY A 598 5.60 -9.07 -17.96
C GLY A 598 6.40 -7.89 -18.53
N THR A 599 5.73 -6.79 -18.88
CA THR A 599 6.39 -5.58 -19.38
C THR A 599 7.22 -4.90 -18.30
N GLU A 600 6.72 -4.82 -17.07
CA GLU A 600 7.46 -4.23 -15.94
C GLU A 600 8.62 -5.11 -15.48
N LEU A 601 8.48 -6.44 -15.53
CA LEU A 601 9.59 -7.37 -15.28
C LEU A 601 10.68 -7.24 -16.35
N SER A 602 10.29 -7.12 -17.63
CA SER A 602 11.24 -6.88 -18.71
C SER A 602 11.99 -5.55 -18.52
N SER A 603 11.26 -4.48 -18.17
CA SER A 603 11.86 -3.17 -17.87
C SER A 603 12.83 -3.24 -16.69
N ALA A 604 12.51 -4.03 -15.65
CA ALA A 604 13.42 -4.24 -14.53
C ALA A 604 14.69 -5.00 -14.94
N MET A 605 14.56 -6.00 -15.80
CA MET A 605 15.71 -6.73 -16.36
C MET A 605 16.58 -5.83 -17.25
N ASP A 606 15.98 -4.99 -18.09
CA ASP A 606 16.69 -3.99 -18.90
C ASP A 606 17.53 -3.03 -18.02
N LYS A 607 17.05 -2.70 -16.81
CA LYS A 607 17.83 -1.92 -15.85
C LYS A 607 19.01 -2.70 -15.29
N LEU A 608 18.87 -3.99 -15.00
CA LEU A 608 20.01 -4.82 -14.57
C LEU A 608 21.06 -4.95 -15.69
N ILE A 609 20.63 -4.98 -16.95
CA ILE A 609 21.53 -4.91 -18.12
C ILE A 609 22.21 -3.54 -18.19
N THR A 610 21.47 -2.46 -17.94
CA THR A 610 22.00 -1.09 -17.90
C THR A 610 23.01 -0.89 -16.77
N TYR A 611 22.85 -1.59 -15.65
CA TYR A 611 23.80 -1.60 -14.54
C TYR A 611 24.98 -2.55 -14.77
N GLU A 612 25.08 -3.16 -15.95
CA GLU A 612 26.16 -4.10 -16.31
C GLU A 612 26.24 -5.33 -15.39
N ILE A 613 25.15 -5.64 -14.67
CA ILE A 613 24.99 -6.87 -13.87
C ILE A 613 24.68 -8.05 -14.80
N LEU A 614 23.94 -7.78 -15.88
CA LEU A 614 23.56 -8.75 -16.90
C LEU A 614 24.04 -8.29 -18.28
N ARG A 615 24.42 -9.23 -19.13
CA ARG A 615 24.74 -8.96 -20.54
C ARG A 615 24.01 -9.93 -21.46
N GLU A 616 23.31 -9.39 -22.45
CA GLU A 616 22.73 -10.21 -23.53
C GLU A 616 23.84 -10.73 -24.44
N GLU A 617 23.88 -12.05 -24.66
CA GLU A 617 24.74 -12.65 -25.66
C GLU A 617 24.07 -12.52 -27.04
N GLU A 618 24.68 -11.75 -27.95
CA GLU A 618 24.20 -11.68 -29.33
C GLU A 618 24.40 -13.03 -30.01
N SER A 619 23.29 -13.67 -30.39
CA SER A 619 23.33 -14.88 -31.21
C SER A 619 24.08 -14.57 -32.51
N SER A 620 25.21 -15.23 -32.72
CA SER A 620 26.20 -14.98 -33.77
C SER A 620 25.72 -15.23 -35.22
N LEU A 621 24.41 -15.33 -35.45
CA LEU A 621 23.81 -15.54 -36.77
C LEU A 621 23.39 -14.24 -37.48
N HIS A 622 23.51 -13.05 -36.87
CA HIS A 622 23.13 -11.77 -37.51
C HIS A 622 24.23 -10.68 -37.55
N SER A 623 25.50 -11.08 -37.41
CA SER A 623 26.67 -10.19 -37.56
C SER A 623 26.98 -9.82 -39.02
N ALA A 624 26.02 -9.26 -39.76
CA ALA A 624 26.28 -8.68 -41.08
C ALA A 624 25.68 -7.27 -41.31
N TYR A 625 24.80 -6.76 -40.44
CA TYR A 625 24.32 -5.39 -40.57
C TYR A 625 24.34 -4.67 -39.22
N THR A 626 25.23 -3.69 -39.13
CA THR A 626 25.32 -2.74 -38.03
C THR A 626 24.03 -1.93 -37.94
N ASP A 627 23.18 -2.23 -36.96
CA ASP A 627 22.05 -1.36 -36.58
C ASP A 627 22.32 -0.81 -35.17
N SER A 628 22.42 0.52 -35.06
CA SER A 628 22.70 1.25 -33.81
C SER A 628 21.73 0.84 -32.69
N ARG A 629 22.21 0.84 -31.43
CA ARG A 629 21.44 0.55 -30.20
C ARG A 629 20.16 1.40 -30.11
N GLU A 630 20.18 2.59 -30.69
CA GLU A 630 19.05 3.52 -30.78
C GLU A 630 17.96 3.04 -31.76
N MET A 631 18.33 2.34 -32.83
CA MET A 631 17.42 1.76 -33.84
C MET A 631 16.65 0.57 -33.26
N GLN A 632 17.31 -0.24 -32.42
CA GLN A 632 16.64 -1.36 -31.72
C GLN A 632 15.71 -0.85 -30.62
N TRP A 633 16.12 0.16 -29.86
CA TRP A 633 15.22 0.84 -28.91
C TRP A 633 14.04 1.50 -29.62
N ALA A 634 14.26 2.18 -30.75
CA ALA A 634 13.21 2.76 -31.57
C ALA A 634 12.27 1.71 -32.18
N LYS A 635 12.77 0.54 -32.60
CA LYS A 635 11.95 -0.59 -33.06
C LYS A 635 11.12 -1.19 -31.92
N ARG A 636 11.69 -1.34 -30.71
CA ARG A 636 10.97 -1.82 -29.52
C ARG A 636 9.91 -0.81 -29.07
N PHE A 637 10.24 0.48 -29.02
CA PHE A 637 9.32 1.57 -28.72
C PHE A 637 8.20 1.68 -29.78
N ALA A 638 8.53 1.53 -31.07
CA ALA A 638 7.55 1.47 -32.14
C ALA A 638 6.65 0.22 -32.03
N SER A 639 7.19 -0.93 -31.63
CA SER A 639 6.39 -2.15 -31.40
C SER A 639 5.47 -2.02 -30.18
N SER A 640 5.87 -1.28 -29.14
CA SER A 640 4.99 -0.97 -28.01
C SER A 640 3.95 0.11 -28.33
N LEU A 641 4.12 0.86 -29.43
CA LEU A 641 3.22 1.92 -29.91
C LEU A 641 2.30 1.51 -31.05
N LYS A 642 2.49 0.35 -31.68
CA LYS A 642 1.71 -0.04 -32.86
C LYS A 642 0.27 -0.45 -32.50
N MET A 643 -0.62 0.55 -32.57
CA MET A 643 -1.90 0.37 -33.27
C MET A 643 -1.62 -0.27 -34.64
N GLN A 644 -2.40 -1.29 -34.97
CA GLN A 644 -2.32 -2.09 -36.18
C GLN A 644 -2.23 -1.24 -37.45
N GLU A 645 -1.07 -1.29 -38.13
CA GLU A 645 -1.01 -1.04 -39.56
C GLU A 645 -0.74 -2.36 -40.28
N TYR A 646 -1.62 -2.66 -41.21
CA TYR A 646 -1.60 -3.81 -42.10
C TYR A 646 -0.43 -3.65 -43.09
N SER A 647 0.53 -4.58 -43.06
CA SER A 647 1.32 -4.91 -44.25
C SER A 647 1.73 -6.37 -44.25
N SER A 648 1.74 -6.90 -45.47
CA SER A 648 1.65 -8.30 -45.89
C SER A 648 2.75 -9.26 -45.45
N ASP A 649 2.30 -10.48 -45.11
CA ASP A 649 2.78 -11.79 -45.53
C ASP A 649 4.23 -11.91 -46.01
N GLU A 650 5.15 -12.10 -45.07
CA GLU A 650 6.22 -13.10 -45.17
C GLU A 650 6.35 -13.75 -43.78
N GLU A 651 5.76 -14.94 -43.61
CA GLU A 651 5.98 -15.79 -42.43
C GLU A 651 7.40 -16.38 -42.53
N GLU A 652 8.41 -15.63 -42.10
CA GLU A 652 9.67 -16.23 -41.66
C GLU A 652 9.38 -16.93 -40.32
N GLU A 653 9.44 -18.27 -40.32
CA GLU A 653 9.52 -19.07 -39.10
C GLU A 653 10.83 -18.70 -38.38
N GLU A 654 10.81 -17.67 -37.54
CA GLU A 654 11.89 -17.39 -36.59
C GLU A 654 12.03 -18.61 -35.65
N GLU A 655 13.06 -19.44 -35.88
CA GLU A 655 13.56 -20.35 -34.86
C GLU A 655 13.81 -19.52 -33.60
N VAL A 656 13.07 -19.82 -32.53
CA VAL A 656 13.16 -19.11 -31.24
C VAL A 656 14.56 -19.35 -30.66
N ALA A 657 15.52 -18.50 -31.01
CA ALA A 657 16.82 -18.47 -30.39
C ALA A 657 16.63 -18.09 -28.91
N PHE A 658 16.87 -19.04 -28.00
CA PHE A 658 16.84 -18.79 -26.57
C PHE A 658 17.87 -17.71 -26.24
N LYS A 659 17.42 -16.54 -25.80
CA LYS A 659 18.30 -15.46 -25.36
C LYS A 659 19.01 -15.88 -24.07
N LYS A 660 20.32 -16.06 -24.15
CA LYS A 660 21.17 -16.30 -22.99
C LYS A 660 21.66 -14.97 -22.42
N LEU A 661 21.68 -14.90 -21.10
CA LEU A 661 22.17 -13.77 -20.33
C LEU A 661 23.42 -14.20 -19.57
N GLN A 662 24.53 -13.50 -19.75
CA GLN A 662 25.71 -13.65 -18.93
C GLN A 662 25.57 -12.82 -17.65
N VAL A 663 25.88 -13.40 -16.50
CA VAL A 663 25.90 -12.71 -15.20
C VAL A 663 27.29 -12.16 -14.93
N LEU A 664 27.40 -10.87 -14.66
CA LEU A 664 28.67 -10.15 -14.50
C LEU A 664 28.77 -9.56 -13.09
N LEU A 665 29.49 -10.23 -12.19
CA LEU A 665 29.70 -9.77 -10.80
C LEU A 665 31.18 -9.60 -10.44
N ASP A 666 32.07 -9.59 -11.43
CA ASP A 666 33.52 -9.44 -11.20
C ASP A 666 33.88 -8.04 -10.66
N GLU A 667 33.11 -7.01 -11.04
CA GLU A 667 33.30 -5.66 -10.53
C GLU A 667 32.65 -5.48 -9.14
N PRO A 668 33.36 -4.89 -8.15
CA PRO A 668 32.83 -4.70 -6.80
C PRO A 668 31.50 -3.92 -6.75
N ASP A 669 31.31 -2.95 -7.65
CA ASP A 669 30.10 -2.13 -7.67
C ASP A 669 28.89 -2.93 -8.16
N CYS A 670 29.05 -3.75 -9.21
CA CYS A 670 28.01 -4.68 -9.69
C CYS A 670 27.64 -5.69 -8.61
N TYR A 671 28.64 -6.31 -7.98
CA TYR A 671 28.44 -7.25 -6.87
C TYR A 671 27.69 -6.60 -5.70
N ASN A 672 28.13 -5.43 -5.24
CA ASN A 672 27.52 -4.73 -4.11
C ASN A 672 26.06 -4.35 -4.41
N ARG A 673 25.77 -3.94 -5.65
CA ARG A 673 24.42 -3.59 -6.09
C ARG A 673 23.52 -4.81 -6.20
N PHE A 674 24.02 -5.91 -6.76
CA PHE A 674 23.30 -7.17 -6.86
C PHE A 674 22.96 -7.73 -5.47
N ASN A 675 23.95 -7.78 -4.57
CA ASN A 675 23.76 -8.22 -3.19
C ASN A 675 22.78 -7.34 -2.40
N PHE A 676 22.84 -6.02 -2.61
CA PHE A 676 21.85 -5.09 -2.05
C PHE A 676 20.43 -5.45 -2.52
N LEU A 677 20.22 -5.71 -3.81
CA LEU A 677 18.91 -6.09 -4.37
C LEU A 677 18.39 -7.41 -3.79
N LEU A 678 19.26 -8.42 -3.60
CA LEU A 678 18.89 -9.68 -2.95
C LEU A 678 18.41 -9.45 -1.50
N THR A 679 19.12 -8.62 -0.75
CA THR A 679 18.82 -8.34 0.66
C THR A 679 17.47 -7.63 0.86
N VAL A 680 16.95 -6.91 -0.14
CA VAL A 680 15.64 -6.23 -0.07
C VAL A 680 14.50 -7.23 0.18
N LEU A 681 14.55 -8.39 -0.49
CA LEU A 681 13.51 -9.43 -0.45
C LEU A 681 13.82 -10.59 0.48
N ALA A 682 15.10 -10.83 0.82
CA ALA A 682 15.55 -11.96 1.62
C ALA A 682 14.70 -12.22 2.90
N PRO A 683 14.33 -11.21 3.73
CA PRO A 683 13.48 -11.45 4.89
C PRO A 683 12.11 -12.07 4.59
N TYR A 684 11.49 -11.70 3.47
CA TYR A 684 10.18 -12.22 3.08
C TYR A 684 10.30 -13.63 2.54
N ILE A 685 11.34 -13.89 1.76
CA ILE A 685 11.59 -15.23 1.22
C ILE A 685 11.88 -16.20 2.36
N GLU A 686 12.67 -15.80 3.36
CA GLU A 686 12.89 -16.58 4.59
C GLU A 686 11.56 -16.88 5.32
N SER A 687 10.68 -15.88 5.52
CA SER A 687 9.36 -16.12 6.12
C SER A 687 8.53 -17.14 5.33
N TYR A 688 8.51 -17.01 4.01
CA TYR A 688 7.73 -17.89 3.13
C TYR A 688 8.31 -19.31 3.10
N TRP A 689 9.64 -19.42 3.10
CA TRP A 689 10.36 -20.67 3.18
C TRP A 689 10.03 -21.43 4.48
N ILE A 690 10.02 -20.77 5.65
CA ILE A 690 9.64 -21.40 6.94
C ILE A 690 8.22 -21.99 6.87
N VAL A 691 7.28 -21.26 6.24
CA VAL A 691 5.90 -21.73 6.06
C VAL A 691 5.84 -22.93 5.13
N VAL A 692 6.58 -22.90 4.03
CA VAL A 692 6.57 -23.95 3.01
C VAL A 692 7.27 -25.22 3.50
N GLN A 693 8.37 -25.10 4.23
CA GLN A 693 9.01 -26.24 4.90
C GLN A 693 8.06 -26.91 5.91
N SER A 694 7.24 -26.11 6.61
CA SER A 694 6.24 -26.60 7.56
C SER A 694 5.08 -27.37 6.91
N LEU A 695 4.89 -27.28 5.59
CA LEU A 695 3.85 -28.02 4.86
C LEU A 695 4.05 -29.52 4.89
N THR A 696 5.29 -29.98 5.03
CA THR A 696 5.63 -31.42 5.17
C THR A 696 4.87 -32.09 6.33
N ARG A 697 4.49 -31.33 7.36
CA ARG A 697 3.68 -31.82 8.48
C ARG A 697 2.24 -32.16 8.08
N LEU A 698 1.71 -31.48 7.07
CA LEU A 698 0.36 -31.69 6.54
C LEU A 698 0.27 -32.90 5.60
N LEU A 699 1.39 -33.55 5.25
CA LEU A 699 1.38 -34.80 4.47
C LEU A 699 0.72 -35.94 5.26
N LYS A 700 0.81 -35.90 6.60
CA LYS A 700 0.31 -36.96 7.48
C LYS A 700 -1.14 -36.69 7.92
N GLU A 701 -1.41 -35.49 8.42
CA GLU A 701 -2.72 -35.13 8.98
C GLU A 701 -3.04 -33.64 8.72
N ASP A 702 -4.33 -33.33 8.57
CA ASP A 702 -4.81 -31.96 8.46
C ASP A 702 -4.82 -31.31 9.86
N MET A 703 -4.48 -30.02 9.95
CA MET A 703 -4.29 -29.33 11.23
C MET A 703 -5.19 -28.10 11.38
N PRO A 704 -5.64 -27.76 12.60
CA PRO A 704 -6.31 -26.48 12.84
C PRO A 704 -5.42 -25.28 12.46
N GLU A 705 -5.99 -24.25 11.81
CA GLU A 705 -5.24 -23.07 11.31
C GLU A 705 -4.44 -22.37 12.42
N ASN A 706 -5.03 -22.23 13.61
CA ASN A 706 -4.37 -21.58 14.74
C ASN A 706 -3.19 -22.40 15.27
N GLU A 707 -3.30 -23.73 15.27
CA GLU A 707 -2.23 -24.63 15.71
C GLU A 707 -1.09 -24.66 14.70
N PHE A 708 -1.42 -24.78 13.41
CA PHE A 708 -0.45 -24.71 12.32
C PHE A 708 0.33 -23.39 12.34
N LEU A 709 -0.38 -22.26 12.43
CA LEU A 709 0.23 -20.94 12.50
C LEU A 709 1.08 -20.74 13.77
N GLY A 710 0.61 -21.23 14.92
CA GLY A 710 1.36 -21.18 16.17
C GLY A 710 2.68 -21.98 16.08
N THR A 711 2.64 -23.13 15.41
CA THR A 711 3.82 -23.98 15.24
C THR A 711 4.84 -23.37 14.26
N ILE A 712 4.37 -22.78 13.16
CA ILE A 712 5.23 -22.02 12.23
C ILE A 712 5.91 -20.86 12.96
N HIS A 713 5.16 -20.09 13.73
CA HIS A 713 5.71 -18.95 14.45
C HIS A 713 6.75 -19.38 15.50
N GLN A 714 6.52 -20.51 16.19
CA GLN A 714 7.49 -21.05 17.13
C GLN A 714 8.78 -21.50 16.43
N ILE A 715 8.69 -22.20 15.28
CA ILE A 715 9.90 -22.55 14.49
C ILE A 715 10.69 -21.29 14.12
N ALA A 716 10.00 -20.24 13.68
CA ALA A 716 10.64 -19.00 13.30
C ALA A 716 11.36 -18.35 14.50
N LEU A 717 10.74 -18.36 15.68
CA LEU A 717 11.34 -17.88 16.93
C LEU A 717 12.56 -18.69 17.33
N ASP A 718 12.45 -20.02 17.35
CA ASP A 718 13.54 -20.92 17.73
C ASP A 718 14.78 -20.69 16.84
N ARG A 719 14.59 -20.49 15.52
CA ARG A 719 15.68 -20.16 14.58
C ARG A 719 16.39 -18.84 14.91
N VAL A 720 15.67 -17.85 15.42
CA VAL A 720 16.26 -16.57 15.84
C VAL A 720 16.98 -16.73 17.18
N GLU A 721 16.39 -17.45 18.13
CA GLU A 721 16.98 -17.72 19.45
C GLU A 721 18.27 -18.55 19.35
N ASP A 722 18.30 -19.53 18.44
CA ASP A 722 19.47 -20.38 18.14
C ASP A 722 20.53 -19.65 17.30
N GLY A 723 20.27 -18.43 16.83
CA GLY A 723 21.19 -17.65 16.00
C GLY A 723 21.38 -18.18 14.58
N VAL A 724 20.46 -19.03 14.09
CA VAL A 724 20.48 -19.61 12.74
C VAL A 724 19.89 -18.63 11.71
N ALA A 725 18.92 -17.81 12.10
CA ALA A 725 18.29 -16.85 11.22
C ALA A 725 19.11 -15.55 11.07
N GLU A 726 19.58 -15.26 9.86
CA GLU A 726 20.24 -13.98 9.54
C GLU A 726 19.26 -12.79 9.60
N PHE A 727 17.99 -13.05 9.28
CA PHE A 727 16.90 -12.07 9.23
C PHE A 727 15.91 -12.34 10.36
N ALA A 728 16.16 -11.77 11.55
CA ALA A 728 15.25 -11.90 12.70
C ALA A 728 13.84 -11.37 12.42
N GLU A 729 13.71 -10.41 11.49
CA GLU A 729 12.42 -9.88 11.03
C GLU A 729 11.54 -10.91 10.27
N SER A 730 12.09 -12.06 9.86
CA SER A 730 11.36 -13.15 9.17
C SER A 730 10.28 -13.80 10.05
N VAL A 731 10.34 -13.59 11.37
CA VAL A 731 9.35 -14.06 12.36
C VAL A 731 8.01 -13.32 12.26
N SER A 732 7.93 -12.22 11.50
CA SER A 732 6.74 -11.38 11.44
C SER A 732 5.44 -12.17 11.18
N MET A 733 4.53 -12.15 12.15
CA MET A 733 3.22 -12.81 12.05
C MET A 733 2.37 -12.35 10.87
N GLU A 734 2.58 -11.12 10.38
CA GLU A 734 1.92 -10.62 9.19
C GLU A 734 2.41 -11.34 7.93
N CYS A 735 3.73 -11.49 7.79
CA CYS A 735 4.34 -12.18 6.66
C CYS A 735 3.97 -13.67 6.63
N LEU A 736 4.03 -14.36 7.78
CA LEU A 736 3.64 -15.77 7.89
C LEU A 736 2.17 -15.99 7.48
N LYS A 737 1.25 -15.11 7.90
CA LYS A 737 -0.16 -15.17 7.49
C LYS A 737 -0.35 -14.85 6.01
N ASN A 738 0.43 -13.94 5.45
CA ASN A 738 0.35 -13.59 4.04
C ASN A 738 0.88 -14.73 3.16
N ALA A 739 1.92 -15.44 3.60
CA ALA A 739 2.39 -16.66 2.96
C ALA A 739 1.30 -17.74 2.91
N ILE A 740 0.60 -18.03 4.02
CA ILE A 740 -0.52 -18.99 4.02
C ILE A 740 -1.61 -18.58 3.03
N LYS A 741 -1.99 -17.29 2.98
CA LYS A 741 -2.97 -16.78 2.00
C LYS A 741 -2.46 -16.92 0.56
N ALA A 742 -1.17 -16.69 0.33
CA ALA A 742 -0.55 -16.86 -0.98
C ALA A 742 -0.65 -18.32 -1.42
N LEU A 743 -0.23 -19.26 -0.57
CA LEU A 743 -0.33 -20.70 -0.81
C LEU A 743 -1.78 -21.16 -1.06
N GLN A 744 -2.74 -20.58 -0.35
CA GLN A 744 -4.16 -20.82 -0.62
C GLN A 744 -4.58 -20.30 -2.00
N SER A 745 -4.13 -19.11 -2.39
CA SER A 745 -4.50 -18.49 -3.66
C SER A 745 -3.95 -19.23 -4.89
N ILE A 746 -2.75 -19.81 -4.77
CA ILE A 746 -2.13 -20.63 -5.82
C ILE A 746 -2.55 -22.10 -5.77
N LYS A 747 -3.46 -22.46 -4.86
CA LYS A 747 -3.99 -23.82 -4.66
C LYS A 747 -2.92 -24.86 -4.27
N VAL A 748 -2.01 -24.47 -3.39
CA VAL A 748 -1.15 -25.41 -2.63
C VAL A 748 -1.87 -25.85 -1.35
N LEU A 749 -2.56 -24.90 -0.69
CA LEU A 749 -3.34 -25.13 0.52
C LEU A 749 -4.84 -24.95 0.30
N GLU A 750 -5.63 -25.75 1.01
CA GLU A 750 -7.07 -25.57 1.19
C GLU A 750 -7.39 -25.33 2.67
N ILE A 751 -8.30 -24.39 2.93
CA ILE A 751 -8.80 -24.11 4.28
C ILE A 751 -10.30 -24.35 4.27
N TYR A 752 -10.75 -25.28 5.09
CA TYR A 752 -12.17 -25.62 5.24
C TYR A 752 -12.60 -25.55 6.70
N TYR A 753 -13.91 -25.48 6.93
CA TYR A 753 -14.48 -25.53 8.27
C TYR A 753 -14.79 -26.98 8.62
N ASP A 754 -14.16 -27.49 9.69
CA ASP A 754 -14.48 -28.83 10.15
C ASP A 754 -15.85 -28.83 10.84
N THR A 755 -16.81 -29.53 10.24
CA THR A 755 -18.16 -29.68 10.79
C THR A 755 -18.24 -30.72 11.92
N LYS A 756 -17.14 -31.44 12.20
CA LYS A 756 -17.09 -32.46 13.25
C LYS A 756 -16.86 -31.85 14.64
N THR A 757 -16.36 -30.62 14.73
CA THR A 757 -16.14 -29.91 16.00
C THR A 757 -17.29 -28.93 16.27
N VAL A 758 -17.72 -28.83 17.54
CA VAL A 758 -18.83 -27.94 17.98
C VAL A 758 -18.50 -26.46 17.72
N GLU A 759 -17.22 -26.12 17.54
CA GLU A 759 -16.72 -24.75 17.40
C GLU A 759 -16.49 -24.29 15.95
N PHE A 760 -16.84 -25.08 14.92
CA PHE A 760 -16.57 -24.75 13.50
C PHE A 760 -15.12 -24.30 13.28
N THR A 761 -14.17 -25.14 13.70
CA THR A 761 -12.74 -24.80 13.61
C THR A 761 -12.27 -24.80 12.16
N LYS A 762 -11.48 -23.79 11.77
CA LYS A 762 -10.83 -23.77 10.46
C LYS A 762 -9.65 -24.73 10.46
N THR A 763 -9.62 -25.63 9.49
CA THR A 763 -8.58 -26.63 9.31
C THR A 763 -7.85 -26.37 7.99
N VAL A 764 -6.53 -26.53 8.02
CA VAL A 764 -5.62 -26.36 6.89
C VAL A 764 -5.22 -27.74 6.37
N SER A 765 -5.30 -27.90 5.06
CA SER A 765 -5.00 -29.14 4.35
C SER A 765 -4.23 -28.88 3.06
N LEU A 766 -3.41 -29.85 2.64
CA LEU A 766 -2.77 -29.82 1.32
C LEU A 766 -3.78 -30.16 0.23
N CYS A 767 -3.73 -29.40 -0.86
CA CYS A 767 -4.46 -29.76 -2.08
C CYS A 767 -3.97 -31.12 -2.61
N ASP A 768 -4.86 -31.89 -3.24
CA ASP A 768 -4.57 -33.26 -3.71
C ASP A 768 -3.28 -33.36 -4.54
N LYS A 769 -2.98 -32.34 -5.36
CA LYS A 769 -1.78 -32.30 -6.19
C LYS A 769 -0.46 -32.26 -5.43
N TYR A 770 -0.48 -31.73 -4.20
CA TYR A 770 0.69 -31.53 -3.35
C TYR A 770 0.72 -32.50 -2.15
N ARG A 771 -0.18 -33.49 -2.13
CA ARG A 771 -0.09 -34.64 -1.20
C ARG A 771 0.96 -35.66 -1.66
N GLU A 772 1.39 -35.59 -2.92
CA GLU A 772 2.56 -36.31 -3.43
C GLU A 772 3.83 -35.62 -2.91
N GLU A 773 4.67 -36.36 -2.18
CA GLU A 773 5.88 -35.84 -1.53
C GLU A 773 6.85 -35.20 -2.54
N GLU A 774 7.03 -35.80 -3.71
CA GLU A 774 7.89 -35.30 -4.80
C GLU A 774 7.47 -33.89 -5.25
N ARG A 775 6.18 -33.68 -5.55
CA ARG A 775 5.68 -32.37 -5.99
C ARG A 775 5.72 -31.31 -4.90
N LEU A 776 5.60 -31.71 -3.64
CA LEU A 776 5.75 -30.78 -2.52
C LEU A 776 7.21 -30.38 -2.37
N ASN A 777 8.14 -31.33 -2.49
CA ASN A 777 9.58 -31.06 -2.46
C ASN A 777 10.00 -30.16 -3.63
N ASP A 778 9.56 -30.42 -4.86
CA ASP A 778 9.82 -29.53 -6.01
C ASP A 778 9.37 -28.07 -5.75
N PHE A 779 8.29 -27.91 -4.98
CA PHE A 779 7.78 -26.59 -4.61
C PHE A 779 8.56 -25.94 -3.46
N ILE A 780 9.05 -26.75 -2.50
CA ILE A 780 9.96 -26.30 -1.45
C ILE A 780 11.28 -25.84 -2.08
N ASP A 781 11.84 -26.65 -2.97
CA ASP A 781 13.11 -26.40 -3.66
C ASP A 781 13.04 -25.09 -4.46
N PHE A 782 11.93 -24.82 -5.17
CA PHE A 782 11.73 -23.54 -5.85
C PHE A 782 11.89 -22.30 -4.94
N ILE A 783 11.47 -22.38 -3.67
CA ILE A 783 11.61 -21.27 -2.72
C ILE A 783 13.00 -21.27 -2.08
N GLU A 784 13.58 -22.45 -1.83
CA GLU A 784 14.98 -22.59 -1.38
C GLU A 784 15.95 -21.99 -2.41
N ASP A 785 15.75 -22.22 -3.71
CA ASP A 785 16.52 -21.59 -4.79
C ASP A 785 16.52 -20.06 -4.68
N CYS A 786 15.37 -19.48 -4.31
CA CYS A 786 15.22 -18.04 -4.17
C CYS A 786 15.79 -17.48 -2.85
N ARG A 787 16.23 -18.34 -1.93
CA ARG A 787 16.65 -17.99 -0.57
C ARG A 787 18.15 -17.69 -0.55
N MET A 788 18.49 -16.49 -0.08
CA MET A 788 19.87 -16.01 0.03
C MET A 788 20.65 -16.70 1.16
#